data_AF-A0A507F075-F1
#
_entry.id   AF-A0A507F075-F1
#
_cell.length_a   1.000
_cell.length_b   1.000
_cell.length_c   1.000
_cell.angle_alpha   90.00
_cell.angle_beta   90.00
_cell.angle_gamma   90.00
#
_symmetry.space_group_name_H-M   'P 1'
#
loop_
_entity.id
_entity.type
_entity.pdbx_description
1 polymer ?
#
loop_
_entity_poly.entity_id
_entity_poly.type
_entity_poly.pdbx_seq_one_letter_code
_entity_poly.pdbx_strand_id
1 'polypeptide(L)'
;MSEPLSPTSPTSTTSTTFSTSPDQPAIPLDVGDVAGVHGRIRFKHETGGQARDAAWLDKERAQLQAYEYLCHIGEAKEWIEACIKFQIASIGELEEELRNGIVLAHLAKSFSPEAVKKIFEDRTRLQFRHSDNINYLFEAMRNVGLPDVFFFELTDLYDKKNIPKVIYCIHALSHLLSKRGLAPSMKNLVGQLTFTDEQLDATQQSLQEAGVSMPAFKNVGDALSKELAEPIPEPVLSEEQKRQIYLAEHVDKVVRLQAEFRAHIARKNYQRLLADYRAHQAKLAEKKEKEYLANIIRAQALVRMHLQRKKYLEKRRTYADNENSIARLQAVWRGRKMREAYKNKLAEIHGKERVWTKIQAKYKGRKQRRRYLERANYLKAQGDSVAKIQSMWRAKRFAKAYHALARLDDPNVNVLRNFLDLLDDTDNDFEEDTEVDRLRQLVVKRIRENITLEGELADLDTKISLLVRNRISLEEVIHFTSKKMRQALNVTKSQEKDLQAAVNLRGKDKESRSKREHYEELFYLLQTQPQYLARLVFTMNKMSGNTATKFLTKVVLSLYGYAQDRRVESLLLSLFREAIKLEVEDITSLEEFWRADPFFIKLVVDYTRRGGNADYLRNLAQPFVKSILSNQDLNLETDPLAIYRTLIAAEEIQTGKKSQRPYDVTSKQAAEDPEVQRIQVQHIAKLKQITGEFVTALSRSTKDMPFGLRYIARQLKEALQKRFPGNDDEIVRLVGGNFIYYRYISPAIIQPEQFEVIDMSVASALSPTQRKNLAEIAKTLHQMSVGKGFSNDDPNLVELNPYISEMFKTFMSVIKEATTVDAELEDEYAEAMSEYASMAQKQRPTVKLSSGEIFQLHKTLVENLDDVADDPKDNLRLVLADLSPVPAVNDDSGPEIELRLRNRFPTLEDERDARVRLLWNEAKRYIMAVIRVQTGKNLLDILEAPVTEKEESIFQEYLALEAQQLDAKKEFQSRQLNQSRDTLNASGSVTGSSQGLAGSVNNLAGLRNSVGSRGLYASQSSLLKSEGGSSTFFSLKRRALENMAKLEAEGQVTKSNQYQDMLNSIAKDMLTKSRRRSRRRKELLSLRNTLKNLEEKAVYLEDQKKSYHDYISACMSQLGNKKHKGKRPLPFTRQYAHQRALAKSGKVPKFGSFKYTAAELHRKGVLISLDDVSPGKYGQITLTISSDEAGIFNIEAAFFGVKMQDKMELRLEDLLAAQYNNETVITLMEGAKINLNLLIFLLNKK
;
A
#
# COMPACT_ATOMS: atom_id res chain seq x y z
N MET A 1 -43.79 -52.71 8.43
CA MET A 1 -45.16 -52.83 8.98
C MET A 1 -45.33 -51.72 10.00
N SER A 2 -46.56 -51.24 10.17
CA SER A 2 -46.89 -50.16 11.10
C SER A 2 -46.92 -50.65 12.55
N GLU A 3 -46.66 -49.71 13.49
CA GLU A 3 -47.38 -49.59 14.77
C GLU A 3 -47.26 -50.71 15.85
N PRO A 4 -47.73 -50.49 17.11
CA PRO A 4 -48.11 -49.23 17.77
C PRO A 4 -47.60 -49.07 19.24
N LEU A 5 -48.10 -47.99 19.89
CA LEU A 5 -48.34 -47.78 21.33
C LEU A 5 -47.23 -47.29 22.30
N SER A 6 -47.68 -46.32 23.10
CA SER A 6 -47.14 -45.62 24.28
C SER A 6 -47.47 -46.40 25.60
N PRO A 7 -47.30 -45.89 26.87
CA PRO A 7 -47.01 -44.53 27.35
C PRO A 7 -46.10 -44.44 28.63
N THR A 8 -46.23 -43.33 29.39
CA THR A 8 -45.92 -43.07 30.84
C THR A 8 -44.49 -42.72 31.30
N SER A 9 -44.43 -41.74 32.21
CA SER A 9 -43.28 -41.26 33.01
C SER A 9 -43.27 -41.93 34.41
N PRO A 10 -42.24 -41.73 35.29
CA PRO A 10 -42.30 -40.58 36.23
C PRO A 10 -40.93 -40.06 36.78
N THR A 11 -41.02 -39.07 37.69
CA THR A 11 -40.15 -38.66 38.85
C THR A 11 -38.92 -39.51 39.21
N SER A 12 -37.82 -39.02 39.82
CA SER A 12 -37.37 -37.71 40.38
C SER A 12 -35.86 -37.83 40.72
N THR A 13 -35.09 -36.95 41.40
CA THR A 13 -35.28 -35.69 42.19
C THR A 13 -33.97 -34.84 41.98
N THR A 14 -33.46 -33.84 42.73
CA THR A 14 -33.67 -33.14 44.04
C THR A 14 -33.62 -31.60 43.84
N SER A 15 -33.48 -30.80 44.91
CA SER A 15 -33.39 -29.31 44.87
C SER A 15 -32.40 -28.72 45.88
N THR A 16 -31.90 -27.52 45.59
CA THR A 16 -31.56 -26.51 46.62
C THR A 16 -31.85 -25.11 46.06
N THR A 17 -32.46 -24.24 46.88
CA THR A 17 -32.97 -22.92 46.47
C THR A 17 -32.22 -21.78 47.14
N PHE A 18 -32.31 -20.58 46.57
CA PHE A 18 -32.11 -19.33 47.31
C PHE A 18 -33.26 -18.35 47.07
N SER A 19 -33.51 -17.49 48.07
CA SER A 19 -34.78 -16.80 48.30
C SER A 19 -35.08 -15.65 47.34
N THR A 20 -36.38 -15.41 47.11
CA THR A 20 -36.92 -14.20 46.48
C THR A 20 -37.67 -13.35 47.50
N SER A 21 -37.47 -12.04 47.48
CA SER A 21 -38.39 -11.03 48.05
C SER A 21 -38.38 -9.77 47.17
N PRO A 22 -39.48 -8.98 47.09
CA PRO A 22 -39.86 -8.37 45.81
C PRO A 22 -40.06 -6.85 45.82
N ASP A 23 -40.08 -6.23 44.63
CA ASP A 23 -41.11 -5.22 44.33
C ASP A 23 -41.34 -4.99 42.82
N GLN A 24 -42.61 -5.07 42.40
CA GLN A 24 -43.22 -4.65 41.12
C GLN A 24 -42.61 -5.20 39.80
N PRO A 25 -43.19 -4.89 38.62
CA PRO A 25 -44.06 -5.86 37.95
C PRO A 25 -43.43 -6.53 36.72
N ALA A 26 -43.84 -7.77 36.45
CA ALA A 26 -43.34 -8.55 35.31
C ALA A 26 -43.81 -8.00 33.96
N ILE A 27 -42.86 -7.85 33.02
CA ILE A 27 -43.13 -7.66 31.58
C ILE A 27 -43.04 -9.04 30.90
N PRO A 28 -44.01 -9.47 30.07
CA PRO A 28 -43.97 -10.79 29.44
C PRO A 28 -42.90 -10.88 28.33
N LEU A 29 -42.03 -11.89 28.41
CA LEU A 29 -41.11 -12.25 27.33
C LEU A 29 -41.74 -13.32 26.41
N ASP A 30 -42.58 -12.88 25.47
CA ASP A 30 -42.87 -13.67 24.26
C ASP A 30 -41.74 -13.48 23.24
N VAL A 31 -40.78 -14.41 23.26
CA VAL A 31 -39.66 -14.48 22.31
C VAL A 31 -39.69 -15.84 21.61
N GLY A 32 -40.80 -16.13 20.93
CA GLY A 32 -40.87 -17.24 19.97
C GLY A 32 -39.87 -17.07 18.81
N ASP A 33 -39.13 -18.13 18.52
CA ASP A 33 -38.15 -18.22 17.43
C ASP A 33 -38.80 -17.94 16.05
N VAL A 34 -38.09 -17.22 15.16
CA VAL A 34 -38.52 -17.10 13.76
C VAL A 34 -38.00 -18.32 13.00
N ALA A 35 -38.93 -19.18 12.56
CA ALA A 35 -38.61 -20.47 11.96
C ALA A 35 -37.56 -20.37 10.83
N GLY A 36 -36.38 -20.95 11.09
CA GLY A 36 -35.29 -21.11 10.09
C GLY A 36 -34.04 -20.26 10.32
N VAL A 37 -34.02 -19.29 11.26
CA VAL A 37 -32.83 -18.47 11.53
C VAL A 37 -32.65 -18.20 13.03
N HIS A 38 -31.83 -19.02 13.70
CA HIS A 38 -31.39 -18.73 15.08
C HIS A 38 -30.50 -17.48 15.15
N GLY A 39 -30.52 -16.80 16.30
CA GLY A 39 -29.58 -15.71 16.63
C GLY A 39 -30.05 -14.29 16.27
N ARG A 40 -31.36 -14.05 16.12
CA ARG A 40 -31.90 -12.71 15.80
C ARG A 40 -32.84 -12.20 16.92
N ILE A 41 -32.33 -11.27 17.73
CA ILE A 41 -33.08 -10.62 18.81
C ILE A 41 -34.21 -9.76 18.21
N ARG A 42 -35.41 -9.79 18.80
CA ARG A 42 -36.50 -8.85 18.50
C ARG A 42 -36.26 -7.53 19.23
N PHE A 43 -36.21 -6.42 18.49
CA PHE A 43 -36.24 -5.08 19.08
C PHE A 43 -37.53 -4.85 19.86
N LYS A 44 -37.43 -4.19 21.02
CA LYS A 44 -38.60 -3.67 21.75
C LYS A 44 -39.38 -2.69 20.87
N HIS A 45 -40.70 -2.84 20.80
CA HIS A 45 -41.59 -1.85 20.23
C HIS A 45 -42.21 -1.00 21.36
N GLU A 46 -41.45 -0.02 21.87
CA GLU A 46 -42.01 0.95 22.81
C GLU A 46 -42.85 2.00 22.05
N THR A 47 -44.10 2.17 22.47
CA THR A 47 -45.08 3.06 21.83
C THR A 47 -44.87 4.51 22.29
N GLY A 48 -43.75 5.11 21.88
CA GLY A 48 -43.39 6.50 22.13
C GLY A 48 -43.09 7.26 20.84
N GLY A 49 -43.79 8.36 20.58
CA GLY A 49 -43.69 9.12 19.33
C GLY A 49 -42.48 10.05 19.25
N GLN A 50 -41.28 9.52 19.03
CA GLN A 50 -40.10 10.30 18.64
C GLN A 50 -39.52 9.79 17.32
N ALA A 51 -38.92 10.70 16.54
CA ALA A 51 -38.32 10.38 15.25
C ALA A 51 -37.00 9.61 15.43
N ARG A 52 -36.85 8.49 14.71
CA ARG A 52 -35.63 7.68 14.73
C ARG A 52 -34.59 8.25 13.77
N ASP A 53 -33.87 9.26 14.22
CA ASP A 53 -32.72 9.83 13.50
C ASP A 53 -31.53 8.85 13.45
N ALA A 54 -30.59 9.10 12.53
CA ALA A 54 -29.39 8.28 12.36
C ALA A 54 -28.59 8.10 13.66
N ALA A 55 -28.46 9.16 14.47
CA ALA A 55 -27.77 9.12 15.76
C ALA A 55 -28.41 8.16 16.77
N TRP A 56 -29.72 7.91 16.70
CA TRP A 56 -30.40 6.91 17.54
C TRP A 56 -30.03 5.49 17.11
N LEU A 57 -30.02 5.22 15.80
CA LEU A 57 -29.59 3.92 15.24
C LEU A 57 -28.11 3.64 15.49
N ASP A 58 -27.24 4.66 15.43
CA ASP A 58 -25.82 4.49 15.70
C ASP A 58 -25.53 4.31 17.20
N LYS A 59 -26.28 4.96 18.11
CA LYS A 59 -26.22 4.62 19.55
C LYS A 59 -26.69 3.18 19.80
N GLU A 60 -27.81 2.76 19.21
CA GLU A 60 -28.35 1.40 19.38
C GLU A 60 -27.38 0.32 18.86
N ARG A 61 -26.69 0.56 17.72
CA ARG A 61 -25.61 -0.32 17.24
C ARG A 61 -24.42 -0.39 18.19
N ALA A 62 -23.99 0.75 18.74
CA ALA A 62 -22.82 0.80 19.62
C ALA A 62 -23.10 0.13 20.98
N GLN A 63 -24.31 0.28 21.52
CA GLN A 63 -24.76 -0.44 22.71
C GLN A 63 -24.89 -1.96 22.45
N LEU A 64 -25.38 -2.37 21.27
CA LEU A 64 -25.37 -3.79 20.86
C LEU A 64 -23.93 -4.34 20.77
N GLN A 65 -22.97 -3.56 20.29
CA GLN A 65 -21.56 -3.96 20.22
C GLN A 65 -20.93 -4.09 21.62
N ALA A 66 -21.22 -3.17 22.53
CA ALA A 66 -20.81 -3.26 23.94
C ALA A 66 -21.44 -4.50 24.63
N TYR A 67 -22.72 -4.79 24.34
CA TYR A 67 -23.42 -5.98 24.85
C TYR A 67 -22.76 -7.29 24.38
N GLU A 68 -22.48 -7.45 23.07
CA GLU A 68 -21.81 -8.65 22.56
C GLU A 68 -20.41 -8.82 23.18
N TYR A 69 -19.67 -7.72 23.40
CA TYR A 69 -18.36 -7.76 24.04
C TYR A 69 -18.43 -8.20 25.52
N LEU A 70 -19.37 -7.65 26.32
CA LEU A 70 -19.57 -8.07 27.71
C LEU A 70 -20.00 -9.54 27.82
N CYS A 71 -20.79 -10.05 26.87
CA CYS A 71 -21.07 -11.48 26.77
C CYS A 71 -19.79 -12.30 26.51
N HIS A 72 -18.94 -11.90 25.56
CA HIS A 72 -17.67 -12.60 25.27
C HIS A 72 -16.66 -12.56 26.43
N ILE A 73 -16.68 -11.51 27.26
CA ILE A 73 -15.95 -11.46 28.54
C ILE A 73 -16.54 -12.47 29.54
N GLY A 74 -17.87 -12.56 29.66
CA GLY A 74 -18.54 -13.56 30.50
C GLY A 74 -18.24 -15.02 30.09
N GLU A 75 -18.17 -15.29 28.79
CA GLU A 75 -17.79 -16.60 28.23
C GLU A 75 -16.34 -16.96 28.57
N ALA A 76 -15.43 -15.99 28.44
CA ALA A 76 -14.04 -16.14 28.88
C ALA A 76 -13.94 -16.38 30.39
N LYS A 77 -14.73 -15.65 31.20
CA LYS A 77 -14.79 -15.79 32.66
C LYS A 77 -15.18 -17.21 33.07
N GLU A 78 -16.35 -17.69 32.64
CA GLU A 78 -16.82 -19.03 32.99
C GLU A 78 -15.83 -20.12 32.56
N TRP A 79 -15.24 -19.99 31.37
CA TRP A 79 -14.29 -20.98 30.86
C TRP A 79 -12.97 -21.00 31.66
N ILE A 80 -12.44 -19.84 32.04
CA ILE A 80 -11.26 -19.73 32.90
C ILE A 80 -11.53 -20.36 34.26
N GLU A 81 -12.65 -20.01 34.92
CA GLU A 81 -13.07 -20.60 36.21
C GLU A 81 -13.25 -22.12 36.10
N ALA A 82 -13.84 -22.60 35.00
CA ALA A 82 -14.00 -24.02 34.72
C ALA A 82 -12.66 -24.75 34.50
N CYS A 83 -11.58 -24.06 34.13
CA CYS A 83 -10.23 -24.63 34.03
C CYS A 83 -9.48 -24.60 35.36
N ILE A 84 -9.45 -23.45 36.06
CA ILE A 84 -8.61 -23.23 37.25
C ILE A 84 -9.29 -23.58 38.59
N LYS A 85 -10.61 -23.82 38.58
CA LYS A 85 -11.43 -24.29 39.73
C LYS A 85 -11.53 -23.33 40.92
N PHE A 86 -11.24 -22.04 40.74
CA PHE A 86 -11.57 -20.98 41.69
C PHE A 86 -12.30 -19.82 40.99
N GLN A 87 -13.06 -19.03 41.77
CA GLN A 87 -13.81 -17.89 41.26
C GLN A 87 -12.92 -16.67 41.03
N ILE A 88 -13.21 -15.91 39.97
CA ILE A 88 -12.50 -14.68 39.60
C ILE A 88 -13.48 -13.48 39.57
N ALA A 89 -12.94 -12.26 39.44
CA ALA A 89 -13.67 -11.00 39.57
C ALA A 89 -14.89 -10.85 38.64
N SER A 90 -15.77 -9.89 38.94
CA SER A 90 -16.98 -9.66 38.14
C SER A 90 -16.66 -9.26 36.69
N ILE A 91 -17.64 -9.38 35.78
CA ILE A 91 -17.43 -9.15 34.34
C ILE A 91 -16.83 -7.76 34.06
N GLY A 92 -17.24 -6.71 34.79
CA GLY A 92 -16.69 -5.35 34.65
C GLY A 92 -15.32 -5.13 35.32
N GLU A 93 -14.87 -6.03 36.18
CA GLU A 93 -13.59 -5.92 36.92
C GLU A 93 -12.52 -6.88 36.36
N LEU A 94 -12.91 -7.88 35.58
CA LEU A 94 -12.03 -8.93 35.06
C LEU A 94 -10.84 -8.37 34.25
N GLU A 95 -11.06 -7.29 33.49
CA GLU A 95 -10.00 -6.61 32.73
C GLU A 95 -8.90 -6.01 33.63
N GLU A 96 -9.20 -5.69 34.89
CA GLU A 96 -8.20 -5.23 35.86
C GLU A 96 -7.52 -6.40 36.56
N GLU A 97 -8.27 -7.45 36.94
CA GLU A 97 -7.68 -8.64 37.59
C GLU A 97 -6.66 -9.34 36.68
N LEU A 98 -6.93 -9.46 35.37
CA LEU A 98 -6.04 -10.16 34.45
C LEU A 98 -4.67 -9.49 34.27
N ARG A 99 -4.52 -8.18 34.56
CA ARG A 99 -3.27 -7.41 34.32
C ARG A 99 -2.06 -7.92 35.10
N ASN A 100 -2.28 -8.47 36.29
CA ASN A 100 -1.22 -9.05 37.12
C ASN A 100 -0.78 -10.46 36.63
N GLY A 101 -1.45 -10.99 35.61
CA GLY A 101 -1.18 -12.30 35.02
C GLY A 101 -1.40 -13.49 35.95
N ILE A 102 -1.78 -13.33 37.21
CA ILE A 102 -1.86 -14.43 38.20
C ILE A 102 -2.87 -15.48 37.72
N VAL A 103 -4.08 -15.05 37.37
CA VAL A 103 -5.14 -15.90 36.80
C VAL A 103 -4.65 -16.62 35.53
N LEU A 104 -3.91 -15.91 34.66
CA LEU A 104 -3.36 -16.47 33.42
C LEU A 104 -2.22 -17.47 33.66
N ALA A 105 -1.40 -17.28 34.70
CA ALA A 105 -0.37 -18.23 35.10
C ALA A 105 -0.97 -19.49 35.75
N HIS A 106 -2.08 -19.36 36.50
CA HIS A 106 -2.85 -20.53 36.97
C HIS A 106 -3.52 -21.27 35.80
N LEU A 107 -4.04 -20.56 34.80
CA LEU A 107 -4.59 -21.14 33.57
C LEU A 107 -3.49 -21.88 32.77
N ALA A 108 -2.34 -21.24 32.54
CA ALA A 108 -1.17 -21.88 31.93
C ALA A 108 -0.78 -23.17 32.66
N LYS A 109 -0.80 -23.15 34.00
CA LYS A 109 -0.45 -24.29 34.84
C LYS A 109 -1.46 -25.44 34.77
N SER A 110 -2.71 -25.20 34.38
CA SER A 110 -3.72 -26.26 34.27
C SER A 110 -3.56 -27.13 33.02
N PHE A 111 -2.85 -26.65 31.99
CA PHE A 111 -2.65 -27.39 30.73
C PHE A 111 -1.18 -27.54 30.28
N SER A 112 -0.25 -26.72 30.78
CA SER A 112 1.20 -26.84 30.56
C SER A 112 1.96 -26.51 31.87
N PRO A 113 1.89 -27.41 32.88
CA PRO A 113 2.49 -27.14 34.20
C PRO A 113 4.01 -26.95 34.17
N GLU A 114 4.70 -27.49 33.17
CA GLU A 114 6.16 -27.39 32.99
C GLU A 114 6.64 -25.98 32.63
N ALA A 115 5.79 -25.16 31.98
CA ALA A 115 6.09 -23.76 31.68
C ALA A 115 6.10 -22.87 32.94
N VAL A 116 5.28 -23.20 33.95
CA VAL A 116 4.95 -22.29 35.05
C VAL A 116 5.85 -22.53 36.27
N LYS A 117 7.08 -21.98 36.21
CA LYS A 117 8.14 -22.19 37.21
C LYS A 117 7.77 -21.69 38.61
N LYS A 118 7.38 -20.42 38.75
CA LYS A 118 6.86 -19.85 40.01
C LYS A 118 5.98 -18.63 39.72
N ILE A 119 4.72 -18.70 40.13
CA ILE A 119 3.76 -17.59 40.05
C ILE A 119 4.15 -16.50 41.06
N PHE A 120 4.01 -15.23 40.66
CA PHE A 120 4.18 -14.07 41.54
C PHE A 120 2.80 -13.55 41.96
N GLU A 121 2.42 -13.85 43.21
CA GLU A 121 1.03 -13.80 43.72
C GLU A 121 0.64 -12.47 44.42
N ASP A 122 1.51 -11.45 44.40
CA ASP A 122 1.27 -10.17 45.07
C ASP A 122 0.16 -9.35 44.37
N ARG A 123 -1.05 -9.36 44.93
CA ARG A 123 -2.21 -8.63 44.39
C ARG A 123 -2.30 -7.17 44.84
N THR A 124 -1.36 -6.66 45.65
CA THR A 124 -1.51 -5.34 46.31
C THR A 124 -1.28 -4.15 45.38
N ARG A 125 -0.49 -4.32 44.30
CA ARG A 125 -0.17 -3.30 43.30
C ARG A 125 0.44 -3.96 42.07
N LEU A 126 0.24 -3.37 40.89
CA LEU A 126 0.93 -3.81 39.67
C LEU A 126 2.45 -3.51 39.79
N GLN A 127 3.26 -4.47 39.34
CA GLN A 127 4.73 -4.51 39.46
C GLN A 127 5.29 -5.25 38.25
N PHE A 128 6.48 -4.86 37.78
CA PHE A 128 7.09 -5.42 36.57
C PHE A 128 7.18 -6.96 36.59
N ARG A 129 7.35 -7.57 37.76
CA ARG A 129 7.39 -9.04 37.97
C ARG A 129 6.11 -9.78 37.58
N HIS A 130 4.97 -9.10 37.39
CA HIS A 130 3.78 -9.72 36.81
C HIS A 130 3.91 -9.99 35.31
N SER A 131 4.89 -9.38 34.62
CA SER A 131 5.22 -9.78 33.25
C SER A 131 5.64 -11.25 33.17
N ASP A 132 6.34 -11.78 34.18
CA ASP A 132 6.72 -13.20 34.26
C ASP A 132 5.48 -14.11 34.24
N ASN A 133 4.41 -13.73 34.98
CA ASN A 133 3.14 -14.47 35.00
C ASN A 133 2.49 -14.53 33.60
N ILE A 134 2.50 -13.43 32.84
CA ILE A 134 1.95 -13.36 31.48
C ILE A 134 2.86 -14.12 30.50
N ASN A 135 4.17 -14.01 30.65
CA ASN A 135 5.16 -14.73 29.83
C ASN A 135 5.03 -16.26 29.97
N TYR A 136 4.72 -16.78 31.16
CA TYR A 136 4.41 -18.21 31.33
C TYR A 136 3.17 -18.66 30.54
N LEU A 137 2.17 -17.79 30.34
CA LEU A 137 1.04 -18.11 29.46
C LEU A 137 1.51 -18.19 27.99
N PHE A 138 2.35 -17.25 27.52
CA PHE A 138 2.89 -17.32 26.16
C PHE A 138 3.78 -18.55 25.93
N GLU A 139 4.59 -18.95 26.92
CA GLU A 139 5.39 -20.18 26.90
C GLU A 139 4.46 -21.42 26.84
N ALA A 140 3.42 -21.47 27.67
CA ALA A 140 2.41 -22.53 27.64
C ALA A 140 1.61 -22.59 26.32
N MET A 141 1.22 -21.45 25.75
CA MET A 141 0.49 -21.36 24.48
C MET A 141 1.34 -21.86 23.31
N ARG A 142 2.65 -21.55 23.28
CA ARG A 142 3.60 -22.10 22.30
C ARG A 142 3.82 -23.60 22.49
N ASN A 143 3.91 -24.09 23.72
CA ASN A 143 3.99 -25.54 24.01
C ASN A 143 2.72 -26.30 23.55
N VAL A 144 1.56 -25.65 23.60
CA VAL A 144 0.32 -26.19 23.02
C VAL A 144 0.24 -25.96 21.50
N GLY A 145 1.08 -25.12 20.90
CA GLY A 145 1.06 -24.86 19.46
C GLY A 145 -0.22 -24.16 19.01
N LEU A 146 -0.63 -23.12 19.73
CA LEU A 146 -1.50 -22.08 19.17
C LEU A 146 -0.67 -21.26 18.16
N PRO A 147 -1.19 -20.89 16.97
CA PRO A 147 -0.45 -20.04 16.04
C PRO A 147 -0.22 -18.63 16.62
N ASP A 148 0.97 -18.06 16.45
CA ASP A 148 1.34 -16.72 16.97
C ASP A 148 0.38 -15.60 16.50
N VAL A 149 -0.33 -15.79 15.38
CA VAL A 149 -1.38 -14.88 14.86
C VAL A 149 -2.50 -14.61 15.88
N PHE A 150 -2.75 -15.53 16.81
CA PHE A 150 -3.77 -15.36 17.86
C PHE A 150 -3.23 -14.74 19.16
N PHE A 151 -1.94 -14.45 19.27
CA PHE A 151 -1.33 -13.97 20.52
C PHE A 151 -1.55 -12.46 20.72
N PHE A 152 -1.87 -12.07 21.95
CA PHE A 152 -1.75 -10.69 22.41
C PHE A 152 -0.31 -10.38 22.83
N GLU A 153 0.07 -9.11 22.84
CA GLU A 153 1.38 -8.63 23.31
C GLU A 153 1.34 -8.33 24.81
N LEU A 154 2.49 -8.34 25.48
CA LEU A 154 2.57 -8.03 26.92
C LEU A 154 1.88 -6.69 27.26
N THR A 155 2.03 -5.67 26.42
CA THR A 155 1.40 -4.35 26.65
C THR A 155 -0.09 -4.26 26.30
N ASP A 156 -0.63 -5.21 25.52
CA ASP A 156 -2.07 -5.27 25.24
C ASP A 156 -2.86 -5.47 26.54
N LEU A 157 -2.29 -6.27 27.46
CA LEU A 157 -2.87 -6.57 28.78
C LEU A 157 -2.29 -5.73 29.92
N TYR A 158 -0.96 -5.63 30.03
CA TYR A 158 -0.31 -4.99 31.18
C TYR A 158 -0.61 -3.47 31.22
N ASP A 159 -0.55 -2.81 30.06
CA ASP A 159 -0.88 -1.38 29.89
C ASP A 159 -2.34 -1.14 29.48
N LYS A 160 -3.18 -2.19 29.39
CA LYS A 160 -4.55 -2.19 28.82
C LYS A 160 -4.69 -1.71 27.35
N LYS A 161 -3.61 -1.71 26.54
CA LYS A 161 -3.69 -1.17 25.16
C LYS A 161 -4.67 -1.91 24.24
N ASN A 162 -4.96 -3.19 24.48
CA ASN A 162 -5.84 -3.98 23.62
C ASN A 162 -6.43 -5.20 24.34
N ILE A 163 -7.29 -4.97 25.35
CA ILE A 163 -7.99 -6.06 26.04
C ILE A 163 -8.87 -6.92 25.10
N PRO A 164 -9.56 -6.39 24.06
CA PRO A 164 -10.33 -7.22 23.14
C PRO A 164 -9.52 -8.34 22.46
N LYS A 165 -8.25 -8.08 22.11
CA LYS A 165 -7.33 -9.09 21.57
C LYS A 165 -6.91 -10.13 22.61
N VAL A 166 -6.84 -9.78 23.89
CA VAL A 166 -6.62 -10.73 25.00
C VAL A 166 -7.82 -11.70 25.12
N ILE A 167 -9.05 -11.19 25.10
CA ILE A 167 -10.26 -12.03 25.16
C ILE A 167 -10.36 -12.93 23.92
N TYR A 168 -10.05 -12.41 22.72
CA TYR A 168 -10.03 -13.19 21.47
C TYR A 168 -8.97 -14.30 21.50
N CYS A 169 -7.79 -14.03 22.06
CA CYS A 169 -6.77 -15.05 22.32
C CYS A 169 -7.26 -16.16 23.26
N ILE A 170 -7.97 -15.82 24.33
CA ILE A 170 -8.54 -16.78 25.29
C ILE A 170 -9.59 -17.67 24.60
N HIS A 171 -10.45 -17.10 23.74
CA HIS A 171 -11.40 -17.86 22.92
C HIS A 171 -10.69 -18.84 21.97
N ALA A 172 -9.63 -18.40 21.27
CA ALA A 172 -8.85 -19.25 20.37
C ALA A 172 -8.13 -20.40 21.13
N LEU A 173 -7.54 -20.09 22.29
CA LEU A 173 -6.92 -21.07 23.17
C LEU A 173 -7.96 -22.09 23.70
N SER A 174 -9.16 -21.66 24.04
CA SER A 174 -10.27 -22.54 24.46
C SER A 174 -10.65 -23.54 23.37
N HIS A 175 -10.86 -23.07 22.13
CA HIS A 175 -11.13 -23.96 21.00
C HIS A 175 -9.98 -24.96 20.75
N LEU A 176 -8.72 -24.53 20.88
CA LEU A 176 -7.57 -25.43 20.70
C LEU A 176 -7.48 -26.50 21.81
N LEU A 177 -7.59 -26.11 23.07
CA LEU A 177 -7.52 -27.02 24.22
C LEU A 177 -8.71 -27.98 24.25
N SER A 178 -9.92 -27.50 23.92
CA SER A 178 -11.10 -28.35 23.83
C SER A 178 -11.00 -29.36 22.68
N LYS A 179 -10.51 -28.95 21.50
CA LYS A 179 -10.21 -29.84 20.35
C LYS A 179 -9.13 -30.90 20.68
N ARG A 180 -8.33 -30.69 21.72
CA ARG A 180 -7.34 -31.64 22.26
C ARG A 180 -7.79 -32.38 23.53
N GLY A 181 -9.00 -32.12 24.04
CA GLY A 181 -9.52 -32.73 25.27
C GLY A 181 -8.85 -32.27 26.57
N LEU A 182 -8.07 -31.18 26.53
CA LEU A 182 -7.32 -30.64 27.68
C LEU A 182 -8.14 -29.63 28.51
N ALA A 183 -9.23 -29.10 27.95
CA ALA A 183 -10.13 -28.16 28.61
C ALA A 183 -11.60 -28.43 28.21
N PRO A 184 -12.59 -28.04 29.04
CA PRO A 184 -13.98 -27.98 28.60
C PRO A 184 -14.14 -27.02 27.42
N SER A 185 -15.19 -27.21 26.61
CA SER A 185 -15.58 -26.19 25.64
C SER A 185 -16.12 -24.95 26.36
N MET A 186 -15.77 -23.76 25.88
CA MET A 186 -16.48 -22.53 26.22
C MET A 186 -17.95 -22.65 25.80
N LYS A 187 -18.85 -22.05 26.58
CA LYS A 187 -20.28 -21.90 26.24
C LYS A 187 -20.47 -20.60 25.45
N ASN A 188 -21.56 -20.52 24.70
CA ASN A 188 -22.06 -19.23 24.21
C ASN A 188 -23.06 -18.67 25.24
N LEU A 189 -22.90 -17.41 25.64
CA LEU A 189 -23.73 -16.68 26.61
C LEU A 189 -24.34 -15.40 26.00
N VAL A 190 -24.13 -15.13 24.70
CA VAL A 190 -24.76 -14.02 23.98
C VAL A 190 -26.29 -14.19 24.00
N GLY A 191 -27.01 -13.19 24.50
CA GLY A 191 -28.46 -13.23 24.67
C GLY A 191 -28.96 -13.93 25.95
N GLN A 192 -28.06 -14.41 26.82
CA GLN A 192 -28.41 -15.03 28.10
C GLN A 192 -28.10 -14.16 29.33
N LEU A 193 -27.22 -13.17 29.16
CA LEU A 193 -26.85 -12.21 30.22
C LEU A 193 -27.60 -10.88 30.02
N THR A 194 -27.82 -10.16 31.13
CA THR A 194 -28.35 -8.79 31.14
C THR A 194 -27.39 -7.86 31.86
N PHE A 195 -27.27 -6.63 31.35
CA PHE A 195 -26.39 -5.58 31.85
C PHE A 195 -27.21 -4.27 31.96
N THR A 196 -26.79 -3.34 32.81
CA THR A 196 -27.45 -2.02 32.88
C THR A 196 -26.98 -1.10 31.76
N ASP A 197 -27.79 -0.11 31.38
CA ASP A 197 -27.43 0.89 30.37
C ASP A 197 -26.14 1.65 30.76
N GLU A 198 -25.93 1.89 32.06
CA GLU A 198 -24.70 2.48 32.61
C GLU A 198 -23.46 1.60 32.36
N GLN A 199 -23.59 0.26 32.48
CA GLN A 199 -22.51 -0.69 32.16
C GLN A 199 -22.23 -0.75 30.65
N LEU A 200 -23.27 -0.66 29.82
CA LEU A 200 -23.12 -0.64 28.36
C LEU A 200 -22.46 0.66 27.88
N ASP A 201 -22.94 1.82 28.33
CA ASP A 201 -22.37 3.12 27.95
C ASP A 201 -20.92 3.28 28.47
N ALA A 202 -20.60 2.80 29.68
CA ALA A 202 -19.23 2.80 30.21
C ALA A 202 -18.28 1.86 29.43
N THR A 203 -18.75 0.67 29.03
CA THR A 203 -17.97 -0.26 28.20
C THR A 203 -17.79 0.25 26.77
N GLN A 204 -18.81 0.95 26.25
CA GLN A 204 -18.70 1.65 24.97
C GLN A 204 -17.66 2.77 25.04
N GLN A 205 -17.62 3.54 26.13
CA GLN A 205 -16.61 4.58 26.34
C GLN A 205 -15.19 4.00 26.40
N SER A 206 -14.95 2.92 27.16
CA SER A 206 -13.59 2.32 27.24
C SER A 206 -13.12 1.75 25.89
N LEU A 207 -14.02 1.16 25.10
CA LEU A 207 -13.73 0.72 23.73
C LEU A 207 -13.40 1.89 22.78
N GLN A 208 -14.07 3.04 22.94
CA GLN A 208 -13.80 4.25 22.15
C GLN A 208 -12.48 4.92 22.56
N GLU A 209 -12.18 5.01 23.86
CA GLU A 209 -10.92 5.55 24.39
C GLU A 209 -9.71 4.70 24.02
N ALA A 210 -9.88 3.37 23.91
CA ALA A 210 -8.83 2.47 23.41
C ALA A 210 -8.58 2.61 21.89
N GLY A 211 -9.58 3.01 21.10
CA GLY A 211 -9.46 3.19 19.65
C GLY A 211 -9.23 1.91 18.83
N VAL A 212 -9.49 0.73 19.41
CA VAL A 212 -9.15 -0.57 18.81
C VAL A 212 -10.32 -1.17 18.02
N SER A 213 -10.02 -1.70 16.82
CA SER A 213 -10.99 -2.50 16.04
C SER A 213 -11.31 -3.83 16.72
N MET A 214 -12.59 -4.09 16.95
CA MET A 214 -13.07 -5.29 17.66
C MET A 214 -12.82 -6.59 16.84
N PRO A 215 -12.23 -7.65 17.45
CA PRO A 215 -12.04 -8.94 16.79
C PRO A 215 -13.34 -9.69 16.43
N ALA A 216 -13.28 -10.55 15.41
CA ALA A 216 -14.45 -11.28 14.89
C ALA A 216 -14.73 -12.59 15.67
N PHE A 217 -15.13 -12.48 16.94
CA PHE A 217 -15.37 -13.59 17.88
C PHE A 217 -16.20 -14.75 17.32
N LYS A 218 -17.25 -14.45 16.53
CA LYS A 218 -18.20 -15.46 15.99
C LYS A 218 -17.55 -16.55 15.11
N ASN A 219 -16.36 -16.30 14.54
CA ASN A 219 -15.70 -17.22 13.59
C ASN A 219 -14.33 -17.76 14.09
N VAL A 220 -14.00 -17.63 15.39
CA VAL A 220 -12.68 -17.99 15.94
C VAL A 220 -12.27 -19.44 15.62
N GLY A 221 -13.18 -20.41 15.79
CA GLY A 221 -12.90 -21.83 15.56
C GLY A 221 -12.57 -22.18 14.11
N ASP A 222 -13.16 -21.46 13.14
CA ASP A 222 -12.90 -21.62 11.71
C ASP A 222 -11.59 -20.94 11.30
N ALA A 223 -11.32 -19.74 11.81
CA ALA A 223 -10.04 -19.06 11.61
C ALA A 223 -8.88 -19.92 12.14
N LEU A 224 -9.00 -20.43 13.37
CA LEU A 224 -8.02 -21.33 13.98
C LEU A 224 -7.86 -22.63 13.17
N SER A 225 -8.95 -23.21 12.66
CA SER A 225 -8.90 -24.43 11.85
C SER A 225 -8.33 -24.21 10.45
N LYS A 226 -8.30 -22.97 9.95
CA LYS A 226 -7.66 -22.56 8.69
C LYS A 226 -6.16 -22.32 8.86
N GLU A 227 -5.73 -21.64 9.93
CA GLU A 227 -4.30 -21.41 10.20
C GLU A 227 -3.57 -22.70 10.65
N LEU A 228 -4.27 -23.66 11.25
CA LEU A 228 -3.74 -25.00 11.56
C LEU A 228 -3.70 -25.96 10.34
N ALA A 229 -4.00 -25.50 9.13
CA ALA A 229 -4.06 -26.33 7.91
C ALA A 229 -2.82 -26.15 7.01
N GLU A 230 -1.67 -26.62 7.47
CA GLU A 230 -0.41 -26.59 6.69
C GLU A 230 -0.42 -27.50 5.44
N PRO A 231 0.37 -27.16 4.40
CA PRO A 231 0.41 -27.91 3.14
C PRO A 231 1.11 -29.28 3.28
N ILE A 232 0.50 -30.30 2.69
CA ILE A 232 0.84 -31.73 2.84
C ILE A 232 2.26 -32.08 2.32
N PRO A 233 3.14 -32.63 3.18
CA PRO A 233 4.24 -33.51 2.79
C PRO A 233 3.83 -34.99 2.91
N GLU A 234 4.50 -35.90 2.18
CA GLU A 234 4.19 -37.33 2.25
C GLU A 234 4.66 -37.99 3.58
N PRO A 235 3.81 -38.73 4.31
CA PRO A 235 4.13 -39.18 5.67
C PRO A 235 4.90 -40.51 5.73
N VAL A 236 6.11 -40.48 6.30
CA VAL A 236 6.81 -41.69 6.77
C VAL A 236 6.28 -42.07 8.16
N LEU A 237 5.37 -43.04 8.22
CA LEU A 237 4.73 -43.47 9.47
C LEU A 237 5.61 -44.39 10.34
N SER A 238 5.50 -44.24 11.66
CA SER A 238 6.03 -45.17 12.67
C SER A 238 5.28 -46.52 12.64
N GLU A 239 5.99 -47.62 12.93
CA GLU A 239 5.43 -48.98 12.92
C GLU A 239 4.28 -49.20 13.91
N GLU A 240 4.31 -48.58 15.09
CA GLU A 240 3.23 -48.72 16.06
C GLU A 240 1.95 -47.98 15.63
N GLN A 241 2.10 -46.83 14.99
CA GLN A 241 0.97 -46.06 14.45
C GLN A 241 0.33 -46.80 13.26
N LYS A 242 1.13 -47.39 12.36
CA LYS A 242 0.63 -48.33 11.32
C LYS A 242 -0.15 -49.48 11.95
N ARG A 243 0.39 -50.09 13.02
CA ARG A 243 -0.20 -51.26 13.68
C ARG A 243 -1.56 -50.96 14.33
N GLN A 244 -1.73 -49.81 14.96
CA GLN A 244 -3.00 -49.41 15.57
C GLN A 244 -4.07 -49.08 14.51
N ILE A 245 -3.72 -48.31 13.48
CA ILE A 245 -4.65 -47.97 12.38
C ILE A 245 -5.10 -49.24 11.63
N TYR A 246 -4.17 -50.15 11.35
CA TYR A 246 -4.47 -51.45 10.74
C TYR A 246 -5.45 -52.27 11.60
N LEU A 247 -5.29 -52.30 12.93
CA LEU A 247 -6.23 -52.96 13.84
C LEU A 247 -7.64 -52.35 13.74
N ALA A 248 -7.75 -51.03 13.76
CA ALA A 248 -9.02 -50.30 13.73
C ALA A 248 -9.81 -50.57 12.43
N GLU A 249 -9.16 -50.52 11.26
CA GLU A 249 -9.81 -50.86 9.98
C GLU A 249 -10.18 -52.35 9.85
N HIS A 250 -9.57 -53.22 10.65
CA HIS A 250 -9.69 -54.68 10.49
C HIS A 250 -10.51 -55.35 11.58
N VAL A 251 -11.20 -54.60 12.46
CA VAL A 251 -12.07 -55.14 13.53
C VAL A 251 -13.04 -56.22 13.02
N ASP A 252 -13.77 -55.99 11.92
CA ASP A 252 -14.68 -56.99 11.33
C ASP A 252 -13.97 -58.29 10.91
N LYS A 253 -12.72 -58.18 10.44
CA LYS A 253 -11.90 -59.32 10.02
C LYS A 253 -11.33 -60.04 11.24
N VAL A 254 -10.96 -59.32 12.30
CA VAL A 254 -10.53 -59.87 13.59
C VAL A 254 -11.70 -60.59 14.27
N VAL A 255 -12.90 -60.01 14.29
CA VAL A 255 -14.12 -60.65 14.83
C VAL A 255 -14.49 -61.90 14.02
N ARG A 256 -14.40 -61.87 12.68
CA ARG A 256 -14.58 -63.08 11.85
C ARG A 256 -13.53 -64.15 12.13
N LEU A 257 -12.25 -63.77 12.22
CA LEU A 257 -11.16 -64.70 12.51
C LEU A 257 -11.28 -65.30 13.92
N GLN A 258 -11.70 -64.51 14.92
CA GLN A 258 -12.05 -65.00 16.25
C GLN A 258 -13.27 -65.93 16.22
N ALA A 259 -14.30 -65.65 15.40
CA ALA A 259 -15.43 -66.55 15.22
C ALA A 259 -15.03 -67.86 14.53
N GLU A 260 -14.15 -67.81 13.52
CA GLU A 260 -13.59 -68.98 12.85
C GLU A 260 -12.70 -69.81 13.79
N PHE A 261 -11.86 -69.18 14.61
CA PHE A 261 -11.08 -69.89 15.63
C PHE A 261 -11.96 -70.46 16.75
N ARG A 262 -12.98 -69.75 17.24
CA ARG A 262 -13.98 -70.31 18.17
C ARG A 262 -14.70 -71.52 17.55
N ALA A 263 -15.10 -71.43 16.28
CA ALA A 263 -15.71 -72.53 15.54
C ALA A 263 -14.72 -73.67 15.19
N HIS A 264 -13.42 -73.40 15.10
CA HIS A 264 -12.39 -74.43 14.92
C HIS A 264 -12.09 -75.12 16.25
N ILE A 265 -12.00 -74.40 17.36
CA ILE A 265 -11.84 -74.96 18.72
C ILE A 265 -13.06 -75.82 19.05
N ALA A 266 -14.29 -75.34 18.80
CA ALA A 266 -15.50 -76.14 18.94
C ALA A 266 -15.46 -77.42 18.09
N ARG A 267 -15.06 -77.33 16.81
CA ARG A 267 -14.89 -78.51 15.93
C ARG A 267 -13.76 -79.45 16.38
N LYS A 268 -12.66 -78.93 16.96
CA LYS A 268 -11.53 -79.71 17.49
C LYS A 268 -11.90 -80.44 18.80
N ASN A 269 -12.70 -79.79 19.64
CA ASN A 269 -13.25 -80.39 20.86
C ASN A 269 -14.30 -81.46 20.53
N TYR A 270 -15.18 -81.20 19.55
CA TYR A 270 -16.10 -82.20 19.00
C TYR A 270 -15.36 -83.38 18.36
N GLN A 271 -14.26 -83.14 17.62
CA GLN A 271 -13.44 -84.20 17.06
C GLN A 271 -12.69 -85.02 18.12
N ARG A 272 -12.25 -84.41 19.24
CA ARG A 272 -11.75 -85.16 20.41
C ARG A 272 -12.84 -86.05 21.00
N LEU A 273 -14.01 -85.48 21.33
CA LEU A 273 -15.15 -86.23 21.84
C LEU A 273 -15.56 -87.40 20.92
N LEU A 274 -15.52 -87.19 19.59
CA LEU A 274 -15.79 -88.23 18.60
C LEU A 274 -14.67 -89.29 18.50
N ALA A 275 -13.41 -88.91 18.76
CA ALA A 275 -12.28 -89.83 18.84
C ALA A 275 -12.33 -90.67 20.12
N ASP A 276 -12.65 -90.07 21.26
CA ASP A 276 -12.82 -90.75 22.55
C ASP A 276 -14.01 -91.73 22.49
N TYR A 277 -15.13 -91.33 21.89
CA TYR A 277 -16.27 -92.21 21.61
C TYR A 277 -15.90 -93.38 20.68
N ARG A 278 -15.04 -93.16 19.68
CA ARG A 278 -14.53 -94.23 18.80
C ARG A 278 -13.51 -95.14 19.49
N ALA A 279 -12.68 -94.62 20.40
CA ALA A 279 -11.79 -95.42 21.22
C ALA A 279 -12.56 -96.31 22.22
N HIS A 280 -13.67 -95.80 22.76
CA HIS A 280 -14.62 -96.57 23.57
C HIS A 280 -15.27 -97.71 22.76
N GLN A 281 -15.73 -97.43 21.54
CA GLN A 281 -16.25 -98.44 20.60
C GLN A 281 -15.21 -99.50 20.25
N ALA A 282 -13.96 -99.11 19.95
CA ALA A 282 -12.89 -100.04 19.58
C ALA A 282 -12.53 -101.02 20.71
N LYS A 283 -12.47 -100.54 21.96
CA LYS A 283 -12.15 -101.37 23.14
C LYS A 283 -13.19 -102.45 23.45
N LEU A 284 -14.42 -102.34 22.94
CA LEU A 284 -15.46 -103.36 23.08
C LEU A 284 -15.26 -104.56 22.13
N ALA A 285 -14.60 -104.37 20.99
CA ALA A 285 -14.45 -105.40 19.96
C ALA A 285 -13.25 -106.35 20.17
N GLU A 286 -12.21 -105.93 20.89
CA GLU A 286 -10.95 -106.68 20.97
C GLU A 286 -10.95 -107.84 22.00
N LYS A 287 -11.94 -107.90 22.90
CA LYS A 287 -11.80 -108.62 24.19
C LYS A 287 -12.50 -109.98 24.34
N LYS A 288 -12.92 -110.69 23.27
CA LYS A 288 -13.69 -111.96 23.47
C LYS A 288 -13.47 -113.21 22.61
N GLU A 289 -12.82 -113.20 21.45
CA GLU A 289 -12.68 -114.47 20.68
C GLU A 289 -11.36 -114.62 19.87
N LYS A 290 -10.27 -114.00 20.34
CA LYS A 290 -8.90 -114.34 19.90
C LYS A 290 -8.40 -115.63 20.58
N GLU A 291 -9.09 -116.78 20.49
CA GLU A 291 -8.48 -118.03 21.00
C GLU A 291 -8.89 -119.34 20.31
N TYR A 292 -7.89 -119.98 19.70
CA TYR A 292 -7.61 -121.42 19.58
C TYR A 292 -8.65 -122.45 19.06
N LEU A 293 -9.96 -122.20 19.04
CA LEU A 293 -10.89 -123.00 18.22
C LEU A 293 -10.56 -122.87 16.71
N ALA A 294 -9.82 -121.81 16.36
CA ALA A 294 -9.11 -121.59 15.11
C ALA A 294 -8.24 -122.77 14.61
N ASN A 295 -7.97 -123.78 15.45
CA ASN A 295 -7.23 -124.98 15.04
C ASN A 295 -8.04 -125.94 14.15
N ILE A 296 -9.36 -126.10 14.37
CA ILE A 296 -10.20 -127.02 13.58
C ILE A 296 -10.38 -126.50 12.15
N ILE A 297 -10.59 -125.19 12.00
CA ILE A 297 -10.78 -124.54 10.70
C ILE A 297 -9.55 -124.70 9.79
N ARG A 298 -8.33 -124.68 10.36
CA ARG A 298 -7.07 -124.83 9.60
C ARG A 298 -6.99 -126.17 8.86
N ALA A 299 -7.38 -127.28 9.48
CA ALA A 299 -7.37 -128.61 8.86
C ALA A 299 -8.33 -128.68 7.67
N GLN A 300 -9.59 -128.25 7.85
CA GLN A 300 -10.58 -128.22 6.76
C GLN A 300 -10.19 -127.23 5.65
N ALA A 301 -9.54 -126.12 6.00
CA ALA A 301 -9.09 -125.12 5.05
C ALA A 301 -8.00 -125.66 4.11
N LEU A 302 -7.06 -126.51 4.57
CA LEU A 302 -6.01 -127.07 3.71
C LEU A 302 -6.57 -127.98 2.60
N VAL A 303 -7.52 -128.86 2.94
CA VAL A 303 -8.15 -129.75 1.95
C VAL A 303 -8.99 -128.95 0.94
N ARG A 304 -9.81 -128.01 1.43
CA ARG A 304 -10.57 -127.09 0.57
C ARG A 304 -9.64 -126.23 -0.29
N MET A 305 -8.50 -125.79 0.23
CA MET A 305 -7.50 -125.01 -0.49
C MET A 305 -6.87 -125.79 -1.63
N HIS A 306 -6.58 -127.09 -1.49
CA HIS A 306 -6.02 -127.88 -2.60
C HIS A 306 -7.03 -128.06 -3.75
N LEU A 307 -8.26 -128.48 -3.45
CA LEU A 307 -9.33 -128.64 -4.44
C LEU A 307 -9.70 -127.31 -5.11
N GLN A 308 -9.80 -126.23 -4.32
CA GLN A 308 -10.04 -124.90 -4.86
C GLN A 308 -8.83 -124.35 -5.63
N ARG A 309 -7.58 -124.70 -5.27
CA ARG A 309 -6.38 -124.35 -6.05
C ARG A 309 -6.41 -124.98 -7.45
N LYS A 310 -6.87 -126.22 -7.62
CA LYS A 310 -7.01 -126.82 -8.96
C LYS A 310 -8.01 -126.04 -9.82
N LYS A 311 -9.25 -125.85 -9.33
CA LYS A 311 -10.28 -125.06 -10.04
C LYS A 311 -9.88 -123.59 -10.24
N TYR A 312 -9.11 -123.02 -9.31
CA TYR A 312 -8.55 -121.67 -9.42
C TYR A 312 -7.41 -121.59 -10.44
N LEU A 313 -6.57 -122.61 -10.59
CA LEU A 313 -5.54 -122.64 -11.64
C LEU A 313 -6.16 -122.76 -13.04
N GLU A 314 -7.23 -123.55 -13.19
CA GLU A 314 -8.01 -123.64 -14.43
C GLU A 314 -8.73 -122.30 -14.76
N LYS A 315 -9.35 -121.66 -13.76
CA LYS A 315 -9.89 -120.29 -13.92
C LYS A 315 -8.82 -119.21 -14.11
N ARG A 316 -7.64 -119.35 -13.51
CA ARG A 316 -6.53 -118.39 -13.65
C ARG A 316 -5.87 -118.51 -15.00
N ARG A 317 -5.78 -119.71 -15.60
CA ARG A 317 -5.40 -119.88 -17.01
C ARG A 317 -6.40 -119.16 -17.90
N THR A 318 -7.68 -119.56 -17.87
CA THR A 318 -8.71 -118.91 -18.71
C THR A 318 -8.87 -117.40 -18.49
N TYR A 319 -8.58 -116.86 -17.30
CA TYR A 319 -8.50 -115.41 -17.06
C TYR A 319 -7.18 -114.75 -17.50
N ALA A 320 -6.05 -115.46 -17.52
CA ALA A 320 -4.78 -114.98 -18.09
C ALA A 320 -4.82 -114.97 -19.62
N ASP A 321 -5.30 -116.07 -20.21
CA ASP A 321 -5.51 -116.24 -21.66
C ASP A 321 -6.43 -115.14 -22.22
N ASN A 322 -7.37 -114.65 -21.40
CA ASN A 322 -8.31 -113.57 -21.72
C ASN A 322 -8.00 -112.24 -20.99
N GLU A 323 -6.83 -112.09 -20.36
CA GLU A 323 -6.53 -110.94 -19.48
C GLU A 323 -6.64 -109.62 -20.24
N ASN A 324 -6.11 -109.57 -21.46
CA ASN A 324 -6.24 -108.41 -22.36
C ASN A 324 -7.69 -108.06 -22.68
N SER A 325 -8.55 -109.05 -22.92
CA SER A 325 -9.98 -108.85 -23.22
C SER A 325 -10.74 -108.36 -21.98
N ILE A 326 -10.49 -108.97 -20.81
CA ILE A 326 -11.08 -108.59 -19.53
C ILE A 326 -10.62 -107.19 -19.11
N ALA A 327 -9.33 -106.86 -19.26
CA ALA A 327 -8.78 -105.55 -18.97
C ALA A 327 -9.39 -104.46 -19.88
N ARG A 328 -9.53 -104.72 -21.19
CA ARG A 328 -10.22 -103.82 -22.13
C ARG A 328 -11.68 -103.59 -21.71
N LEU A 329 -12.42 -104.64 -21.39
CA LEU A 329 -13.84 -104.55 -21.03
C LEU A 329 -14.03 -103.83 -19.68
N GLN A 330 -13.17 -104.09 -18.69
CA GLN A 330 -13.12 -103.34 -17.43
C GLN A 330 -12.72 -101.88 -17.64
N ALA A 331 -11.78 -101.57 -18.54
CA ALA A 331 -11.37 -100.20 -18.86
C ALA A 331 -12.51 -99.43 -19.56
N VAL A 332 -13.24 -100.07 -20.47
CA VAL A 332 -14.45 -99.52 -21.08
C VAL A 332 -15.53 -99.26 -20.03
N TRP A 333 -15.79 -100.19 -19.11
CA TRP A 333 -16.82 -100.02 -18.07
C TRP A 333 -16.44 -98.97 -17.02
N ARG A 334 -15.20 -98.99 -16.49
CA ARG A 334 -14.66 -97.94 -15.61
C ARG A 334 -14.69 -96.59 -16.32
N GLY A 335 -14.28 -96.54 -17.58
CA GLY A 335 -14.32 -95.35 -18.42
C GLY A 335 -15.73 -94.86 -18.77
N ARG A 336 -16.74 -95.73 -18.83
CA ARG A 336 -18.15 -95.35 -18.95
C ARG A 336 -18.66 -94.76 -17.65
N LYS A 337 -18.50 -95.46 -16.53
CA LYS A 337 -18.91 -95.01 -15.18
C LYS A 337 -18.26 -93.67 -14.80
N MET A 338 -16.98 -93.48 -15.15
CA MET A 338 -16.28 -92.21 -14.94
C MET A 338 -16.78 -91.09 -15.86
N ARG A 339 -17.04 -91.37 -17.15
CA ARG A 339 -17.63 -90.40 -18.08
C ARG A 339 -19.07 -90.02 -17.74
N GLU A 340 -19.82 -90.93 -17.12
CA GLU A 340 -21.18 -90.73 -16.63
C GLU A 340 -21.19 -89.88 -15.35
N ALA A 341 -20.34 -90.21 -14.36
CA ALA A 341 -20.12 -89.35 -13.19
C ALA A 341 -19.61 -87.95 -13.58
N TYR A 342 -18.72 -87.86 -14.57
CA TYR A 342 -18.25 -86.60 -15.13
C TYR A 342 -19.38 -85.83 -15.83
N LYS A 343 -20.19 -86.47 -16.69
CA LYS A 343 -21.36 -85.84 -17.32
C LYS A 343 -22.34 -85.28 -16.28
N ASN A 344 -22.65 -86.05 -15.24
CA ASN A 344 -23.58 -85.61 -14.19
C ASN A 344 -23.01 -84.41 -13.41
N LYS A 345 -21.72 -84.42 -13.11
CA LYS A 345 -21.03 -83.29 -12.46
C LYS A 345 -20.91 -82.06 -13.38
N LEU A 346 -20.72 -82.26 -14.68
CA LEU A 346 -20.72 -81.19 -15.69
C LEU A 346 -22.12 -80.57 -15.82
N ALA A 347 -23.18 -81.39 -15.83
CA ALA A 347 -24.57 -80.94 -15.84
C ALA A 347 -24.94 -80.17 -14.55
N GLU A 348 -24.43 -80.59 -13.38
CA GLU A 348 -24.59 -79.85 -12.13
C GLU A 348 -23.92 -78.47 -12.18
N ILE A 349 -22.76 -78.36 -12.85
CA ILE A 349 -22.02 -77.10 -13.04
C ILE A 349 -22.73 -76.20 -14.06
N HIS A 350 -23.17 -76.73 -15.21
CA HIS A 350 -23.93 -75.97 -16.21
C HIS A 350 -25.32 -75.55 -15.70
N GLY A 351 -25.99 -76.37 -14.88
CA GLY A 351 -27.22 -75.96 -14.17
C GLY A 351 -27.02 -74.74 -13.26
N LYS A 352 -25.77 -74.49 -12.82
CA LYS A 352 -25.35 -73.34 -12.03
C LYS A 352 -24.70 -72.22 -12.88
N GLU A 353 -24.62 -72.36 -14.20
CA GLU A 353 -24.00 -71.38 -15.11
C GLU A 353 -24.68 -70.01 -15.02
N ARG A 354 -26.02 -69.95 -14.95
CA ARG A 354 -26.75 -68.69 -14.71
C ARG A 354 -26.36 -68.00 -13.40
N VAL A 355 -25.90 -68.75 -12.39
CA VAL A 355 -25.39 -68.18 -11.12
C VAL A 355 -23.96 -67.67 -11.32
N TRP A 356 -23.08 -68.45 -11.94
CA TRP A 356 -21.71 -68.05 -12.24
C TRP A 356 -21.64 -66.81 -13.14
N THR A 357 -22.45 -66.75 -14.19
CA THR A 357 -22.54 -65.59 -15.10
C THR A 357 -23.11 -64.37 -14.37
N LYS A 358 -24.10 -64.52 -13.47
CA LYS A 358 -24.57 -63.41 -12.62
C LYS A 358 -23.50 -62.92 -11.64
N ILE A 359 -22.73 -63.81 -11.03
CA ILE A 359 -21.61 -63.45 -10.13
C ILE A 359 -20.50 -62.75 -10.92
N GLN A 360 -20.10 -63.31 -12.07
CA GLN A 360 -19.05 -62.75 -12.91
C GLN A 360 -19.48 -61.39 -13.50
N ALA A 361 -20.74 -61.21 -13.89
CA ALA A 361 -21.28 -59.92 -14.31
C ALA A 361 -21.33 -58.91 -13.17
N LYS A 362 -21.77 -59.29 -11.95
CA LYS A 362 -21.70 -58.41 -10.77
C LYS A 362 -20.26 -58.02 -10.43
N TYR A 363 -19.29 -58.94 -10.53
CA TYR A 363 -17.88 -58.67 -10.29
C TYR A 363 -17.27 -57.77 -11.38
N LYS A 364 -17.45 -58.09 -12.67
CA LYS A 364 -17.01 -57.26 -13.82
C LYS A 364 -17.60 -55.85 -13.70
N GLY A 365 -18.90 -55.74 -13.41
CA GLY A 365 -19.59 -54.48 -13.17
C GLY A 365 -19.06 -53.70 -11.96
N ARG A 366 -18.78 -54.36 -10.83
CA ARG A 366 -18.15 -53.71 -9.66
C ARG A 366 -16.73 -53.25 -9.98
N LYS A 367 -15.92 -54.05 -10.67
CA LYS A 367 -14.55 -53.70 -11.10
C LYS A 367 -14.54 -52.51 -12.05
N GLN A 368 -15.46 -52.48 -13.02
CA GLN A 368 -15.56 -51.35 -13.97
C GLN A 368 -16.12 -50.09 -13.32
N ARG A 369 -17.12 -50.19 -12.44
CA ARG A 369 -17.61 -49.04 -11.65
C ARG A 369 -16.55 -48.49 -10.71
N ARG A 370 -15.73 -49.35 -10.09
CA ARG A 370 -14.59 -48.92 -9.26
C ARG A 370 -13.56 -48.15 -10.10
N ARG A 371 -13.17 -48.68 -11.26
CA ARG A 371 -12.30 -47.98 -12.24
C ARG A 371 -12.86 -46.65 -12.75
N TYR A 372 -14.17 -46.60 -12.97
CA TYR A 372 -14.85 -45.36 -13.35
C TYR A 372 -14.82 -44.34 -12.21
N LEU A 373 -15.12 -44.74 -10.97
CA LEU A 373 -15.05 -43.86 -9.80
C LEU A 373 -13.61 -43.41 -9.48
N GLU A 374 -12.63 -44.31 -9.57
CA GLU A 374 -11.20 -43.98 -9.48
C GLU A 374 -10.84 -42.88 -10.49
N ARG A 375 -11.22 -43.03 -11.76
CA ARG A 375 -10.95 -42.05 -12.82
C ARG A 375 -11.77 -40.76 -12.67
N ALA A 376 -13.02 -40.83 -12.23
CA ALA A 376 -13.89 -39.68 -12.03
C ALA A 376 -13.41 -38.83 -10.83
N ASN A 377 -13.03 -39.48 -9.72
CA ASN A 377 -12.44 -38.80 -8.57
C ASN A 377 -11.09 -38.17 -8.92
N TYR A 378 -10.23 -38.87 -9.67
CA TYR A 378 -8.98 -38.30 -10.19
C TYR A 378 -9.23 -37.06 -11.06
N LEU A 379 -10.16 -37.13 -12.02
CA LEU A 379 -10.50 -35.99 -12.88
C LEU A 379 -11.15 -34.83 -12.10
N LYS A 380 -11.93 -35.11 -11.05
CA LYS A 380 -12.52 -34.09 -10.17
C LYS A 380 -11.46 -33.43 -9.28
N ALA A 381 -10.53 -34.20 -8.72
CA ALA A 381 -9.41 -33.67 -7.94
C ALA A 381 -8.43 -32.86 -8.80
N GLN A 382 -8.27 -33.21 -10.08
CA GLN A 382 -7.53 -32.42 -11.07
C GLN A 382 -8.39 -31.32 -11.73
N GLY A 383 -9.57 -31.01 -11.19
CA GLY A 383 -10.49 -29.99 -11.74
C GLY A 383 -9.81 -28.62 -11.86
N ASP A 384 -9.10 -28.19 -10.83
CA ASP A 384 -8.38 -26.90 -10.82
C ASP A 384 -7.20 -26.90 -11.79
N SER A 385 -6.48 -28.02 -11.91
CA SER A 385 -5.39 -28.19 -12.89
C SER A 385 -5.93 -28.08 -14.32
N VAL A 386 -7.08 -28.71 -14.60
CA VAL A 386 -7.76 -28.62 -15.90
C VAL A 386 -8.31 -27.20 -16.12
N ALA A 387 -8.86 -26.54 -15.10
CA ALA A 387 -9.32 -25.15 -15.19
C ALA A 387 -8.16 -24.19 -15.50
N LYS A 388 -7.01 -24.36 -14.86
CA LYS A 388 -5.76 -23.61 -15.14
C LYS A 388 -5.22 -23.88 -16.54
N ILE A 389 -5.19 -25.13 -16.99
CA ILE A 389 -4.76 -25.48 -18.36
C ILE A 389 -5.74 -24.91 -19.40
N GLN A 390 -7.06 -24.97 -19.16
CA GLN A 390 -8.05 -24.39 -20.04
C GLN A 390 -8.01 -22.85 -20.03
N SER A 391 -7.76 -22.19 -18.89
CA SER A 391 -7.63 -20.73 -18.84
C SER A 391 -6.36 -20.27 -19.56
N MET A 392 -5.23 -20.96 -19.37
CA MET A 392 -4.00 -20.73 -20.15
C MET A 392 -4.22 -20.96 -21.66
N TRP A 393 -4.95 -22.01 -22.06
CA TRP A 393 -5.22 -22.26 -23.49
C TRP A 393 -6.20 -21.24 -24.09
N ARG A 394 -7.25 -20.86 -23.36
CA ARG A 394 -8.16 -19.76 -23.73
C ARG A 394 -7.37 -18.44 -23.88
N ALA A 395 -6.52 -18.11 -22.91
CA ALA A 395 -5.66 -16.94 -22.95
C ALA A 395 -4.66 -16.97 -24.11
N LYS A 396 -4.03 -18.12 -24.41
CA LYS A 396 -3.12 -18.27 -25.55
C LYS A 396 -3.84 -18.20 -26.90
N ARG A 397 -5.08 -18.70 -26.99
CA ARG A 397 -5.94 -18.55 -28.18
C ARG A 397 -6.37 -17.09 -28.36
N PHE A 398 -6.81 -16.43 -27.29
CA PHE A 398 -7.16 -15.01 -27.26
C PHE A 398 -5.97 -14.14 -27.66
N ALA A 399 -4.79 -14.35 -27.06
CA ALA A 399 -3.56 -13.66 -27.41
C ALA A 399 -3.16 -13.87 -28.88
N LYS A 400 -3.26 -15.09 -29.43
CA LYS A 400 -2.99 -15.32 -30.86
C LYS A 400 -3.95 -14.55 -31.76
N ALA A 401 -5.24 -14.49 -31.43
CA ALA A 401 -6.23 -13.75 -32.20
C ALA A 401 -6.09 -12.22 -32.03
N TYR A 402 -5.70 -11.75 -30.84
CA TYR A 402 -5.41 -10.34 -30.55
C TYR A 402 -4.13 -9.88 -31.26
N HIS A 403 -3.09 -10.71 -31.31
CA HIS A 403 -1.90 -10.46 -32.12
C HIS A 403 -2.18 -10.49 -33.63
N ALA A 404 -3.22 -11.19 -34.09
CA ALA A 404 -3.66 -11.09 -35.48
C ALA A 404 -4.38 -9.75 -35.72
N LEU A 405 -5.32 -9.37 -34.84
CA LEU A 405 -5.98 -8.06 -34.90
C LEU A 405 -4.98 -6.89 -34.84
N ALA A 406 -3.90 -7.02 -34.06
CA ALA A 406 -2.85 -6.01 -33.88
C ALA A 406 -1.70 -6.06 -34.91
N ARG A 407 -1.81 -6.87 -35.98
CA ARG A 407 -0.79 -7.01 -37.05
C ARG A 407 -1.37 -7.19 -38.46
N LEU A 408 -2.68 -7.26 -38.61
CA LEU A 408 -3.35 -7.27 -39.90
C LEU A 408 -3.83 -5.85 -40.17
N ASP A 409 -3.33 -5.25 -41.25
CA ASP A 409 -3.80 -3.94 -41.71
C ASP A 409 -5.29 -4.02 -42.09
N ASP A 410 -5.71 -5.16 -42.68
CA ASP A 410 -7.10 -5.48 -43.02
C ASP A 410 -7.62 -6.71 -42.23
N PRO A 411 -8.32 -6.52 -41.09
CA PRO A 411 -8.93 -7.61 -40.34
C PRO A 411 -10.30 -8.00 -40.90
N ASN A 412 -10.49 -9.31 -41.11
CA ASN A 412 -11.76 -9.87 -41.56
C ASN A 412 -12.87 -9.71 -40.50
N VAL A 413 -14.11 -9.51 -40.94
CA VAL A 413 -15.31 -9.38 -40.08
C VAL A 413 -15.42 -10.49 -39.02
N ASN A 414 -15.07 -11.72 -39.37
CA ASN A 414 -15.12 -12.86 -38.44
C ASN A 414 -14.07 -12.76 -37.32
N VAL A 415 -12.94 -12.07 -37.54
CA VAL A 415 -11.97 -11.76 -36.47
C VAL A 415 -12.56 -10.69 -35.55
N LEU A 416 -13.09 -9.60 -36.12
CA LEU A 416 -13.72 -8.51 -35.37
C LEU A 416 -14.87 -9.00 -34.48
N ARG A 417 -15.73 -9.90 -34.99
CA ARG A 417 -16.86 -10.46 -34.22
C ARG A 417 -16.43 -11.14 -32.92
N ASN A 418 -15.25 -11.77 -32.87
CA ASN A 418 -14.70 -12.39 -31.65
C ASN A 418 -14.19 -11.36 -30.61
N PHE A 419 -14.16 -10.07 -30.95
CA PHE A 419 -13.69 -8.98 -30.09
C PHE A 419 -14.70 -7.83 -29.94
N LEU A 420 -15.94 -7.96 -30.44
CA LEU A 420 -16.98 -6.93 -30.27
C LEU A 420 -17.30 -6.64 -28.80
N ASP A 421 -17.18 -7.64 -27.93
CA ASP A 421 -17.36 -7.52 -26.47
C ASP A 421 -16.28 -6.62 -25.82
N LEU A 422 -15.16 -6.35 -26.50
CA LEU A 422 -14.17 -5.38 -26.04
C LEU A 422 -14.65 -3.95 -26.26
N LEU A 423 -15.56 -3.70 -27.20
CA LEU A 423 -16.11 -2.37 -27.50
C LEU A 423 -17.29 -1.97 -26.61
N ASP A 424 -17.99 -2.90 -25.95
CA ASP A 424 -19.01 -2.55 -24.96
C ASP A 424 -18.40 -1.77 -23.78
N ASP A 425 -19.08 -0.70 -23.36
CA ASP A 425 -18.79 0.01 -22.11
C ASP A 425 -19.35 -0.83 -20.94
N THR A 426 -18.53 -1.72 -20.38
CA THR A 426 -18.85 -2.38 -19.12
C THR A 426 -18.99 -1.34 -18.02
N ASP A 427 -19.90 -1.52 -17.04
CA ASP A 427 -20.07 -0.54 -15.98
C ASP A 427 -18.78 -0.29 -15.18
N ASN A 428 -17.99 -1.34 -14.97
CA ASN A 428 -16.63 -1.26 -14.42
C ASN A 428 -15.69 -0.33 -15.22
N ASP A 429 -15.83 -0.17 -16.55
CA ASP A 429 -15.03 0.83 -17.29
C ASP A 429 -15.39 2.26 -16.86
N PHE A 430 -16.68 2.53 -16.68
CA PHE A 430 -17.18 3.84 -16.31
C PHE A 430 -16.90 4.16 -14.84
N GLU A 431 -16.96 3.16 -13.96
CA GLU A 431 -16.52 3.27 -12.57
C GLU A 431 -14.99 3.46 -12.47
N GLU A 432 -14.19 2.70 -13.23
CA GLU A 432 -12.74 2.92 -13.32
C GLU A 432 -12.40 4.33 -13.88
N ASP A 433 -13.09 4.82 -14.92
CA ASP A 433 -12.92 6.20 -15.45
C ASP A 433 -13.24 7.25 -14.36
N THR A 434 -14.39 7.09 -13.69
CA THR A 434 -14.85 8.03 -12.65
C THR A 434 -13.92 8.04 -11.43
N GLU A 435 -13.37 6.87 -11.07
CA GLU A 435 -12.39 6.73 -9.99
C GLU A 435 -11.02 7.33 -10.38
N VAL A 436 -10.57 7.21 -11.64
CA VAL A 436 -9.38 7.93 -12.12
C VAL A 436 -9.56 9.43 -11.98
N ASP A 437 -10.66 9.99 -12.48
CA ASP A 437 -10.91 11.44 -12.39
C ASP A 437 -11.06 11.92 -10.94
N ARG A 438 -11.69 11.12 -10.07
CA ARG A 438 -11.77 11.40 -8.62
C ARG A 438 -10.40 11.40 -7.96
N LEU A 439 -9.55 10.42 -8.26
CA LEU A 439 -8.20 10.31 -7.70
C LEU A 439 -7.28 11.43 -8.22
N ARG A 440 -7.32 11.77 -9.51
CA ARG A 440 -6.60 12.93 -10.08
C ARG A 440 -6.97 14.23 -9.35
N GLN A 441 -8.25 14.49 -9.16
CA GLN A 441 -8.72 15.68 -8.43
C GLN A 441 -8.25 15.69 -6.97
N LEU A 442 -8.19 14.52 -6.31
CA LEU A 442 -7.71 14.41 -4.94
C LEU A 442 -6.18 14.58 -4.85
N VAL A 443 -5.42 14.02 -5.80
CA VAL A 443 -3.96 14.23 -5.92
C VAL A 443 -3.64 15.71 -6.12
N VAL A 444 -4.32 16.40 -7.04
CA VAL A 444 -4.14 17.86 -7.23
C VAL A 444 -4.46 18.65 -5.95
N LYS A 445 -5.50 18.27 -5.21
CA LYS A 445 -5.83 18.88 -3.91
C LYS A 445 -4.73 18.65 -2.88
N ARG A 446 -4.23 17.42 -2.71
CA ARG A 446 -3.12 17.11 -1.80
C ARG A 446 -1.81 17.81 -2.17
N ILE A 447 -1.52 17.96 -3.47
CA ILE A 447 -0.38 18.75 -3.95
C ILE A 447 -0.49 20.22 -3.49
N ARG A 448 -1.67 20.84 -3.59
CA ARG A 448 -1.89 22.23 -3.12
C ARG A 448 -1.80 22.38 -1.60
N GLU A 449 -2.34 21.42 -0.85
CA GLU A 449 -2.21 21.38 0.61
C GLU A 449 -0.73 21.33 1.01
N ASN A 450 0.04 20.42 0.41
CA ASN A 450 1.48 20.28 0.67
C ASN A 450 2.27 21.52 0.24
N ILE A 451 1.97 22.15 -0.91
CA ILE A 451 2.60 23.42 -1.33
C ILE A 451 2.37 24.53 -0.30
N THR A 452 1.18 24.56 0.31
CA THR A 452 0.84 25.56 1.33
C THR A 452 1.63 25.33 2.62
N LEU A 453 1.71 24.07 3.08
CA LEU A 453 2.52 23.67 4.23
C LEU A 453 4.04 23.87 4.00
N GLU A 454 4.55 23.55 2.80
CA GLU A 454 5.92 23.86 2.37
C GLU A 454 6.22 25.36 2.47
N GLY A 455 5.27 26.21 2.06
CA GLY A 455 5.36 27.67 2.16
C GLY A 455 5.37 28.17 3.61
N GLU A 456 4.44 27.70 4.45
CA GLU A 456 4.38 28.05 5.87
C GLU A 456 5.65 27.62 6.64
N LEU A 457 6.22 26.46 6.30
CA LEU A 457 7.48 25.98 6.86
C LEU A 457 8.66 26.85 6.47
N ALA A 458 8.82 27.21 5.19
CA ALA A 458 9.86 28.15 4.77
C ALA A 458 9.72 29.53 5.45
N ASP A 459 8.48 29.95 5.71
CA ASP A 459 8.15 31.16 6.46
C ASP A 459 8.53 31.02 7.96
N LEU A 460 8.51 29.81 8.53
CA LEU A 460 8.98 29.51 9.88
C LEU A 460 10.50 29.37 9.96
N ASP A 461 11.14 28.67 9.01
CA ASP A 461 12.60 28.59 8.88
C ASP A 461 13.22 29.99 8.76
N THR A 462 12.58 30.89 8.02
CA THR A 462 13.00 32.30 7.91
C THR A 462 12.89 33.03 9.26
N LYS A 463 11.82 32.79 10.03
CA LYS A 463 11.64 33.39 11.38
C LYS A 463 12.65 32.81 12.37
N ILE A 464 12.91 31.51 12.36
CA ILE A 464 13.94 30.84 13.19
C ILE A 464 15.33 31.37 12.82
N SER A 465 15.64 31.47 11.53
CA SER A 465 16.90 32.07 11.04
C SER A 465 17.07 33.52 11.50
N LEU A 466 16.00 34.32 11.50
CA LEU A 466 16.03 35.69 12.02
C LEU A 466 16.18 35.74 13.55
N LEU A 467 15.52 34.85 14.31
CA LEU A 467 15.68 34.74 15.76
C LEU A 467 17.10 34.32 16.17
N VAL A 468 17.73 33.41 15.41
CA VAL A 468 19.12 32.98 15.62
C VAL A 468 20.11 34.08 15.22
N ARG A 469 19.86 34.79 14.11
CA ARG A 469 20.78 35.82 13.58
C ARG A 469 20.69 37.17 14.29
N ASN A 470 19.50 37.55 14.76
CA ASN A 470 19.23 38.84 15.41
C ASN A 470 18.76 38.64 16.85
N ARG A 471 19.68 38.42 17.80
CA ARG A 471 19.42 38.49 19.25
C ARG A 471 19.20 39.95 19.73
N ILE A 472 18.24 40.64 19.14
CA ILE A 472 17.80 42.01 19.48
C ILE A 472 16.32 41.97 19.88
N SER A 473 15.83 43.04 20.53
CA SER A 473 14.64 43.05 21.39
C SER A 473 13.40 42.31 20.86
N LEU A 474 12.81 41.52 21.77
CA LEU A 474 11.52 40.83 21.61
C LEU A 474 10.40 41.76 21.11
N GLU A 475 10.53 43.07 21.40
CA GLU A 475 9.60 44.13 21.02
C GLU A 475 9.44 44.30 19.51
N GLU A 476 10.48 44.10 18.67
CA GLU A 476 10.32 44.19 17.21
C GLU A 476 9.56 42.98 16.63
N VAL A 477 9.81 41.78 17.16
CA VAL A 477 9.08 40.55 16.79
C VAL A 477 7.63 40.62 17.28
N ILE A 478 7.41 41.17 18.47
CA ILE A 478 6.07 41.49 18.99
C ILE A 478 5.43 42.60 18.16
N HIS A 479 6.17 43.58 17.64
CA HIS A 479 5.61 44.59 16.74
C HIS A 479 5.22 44.01 15.39
N PHE A 480 6.01 43.11 14.80
CA PHE A 480 5.64 42.44 13.54
C PHE A 480 4.42 41.54 13.69
N THR A 481 4.39 40.70 14.73
CA THR A 481 3.25 39.80 15.01
C THR A 481 2.01 40.58 15.42
N SER A 482 2.11 41.54 16.34
CA SER A 482 0.97 42.37 16.75
C SER A 482 0.49 43.34 15.67
N LYS A 483 1.34 43.79 14.73
CA LYS A 483 0.87 44.61 13.59
C LYS A 483 0.06 43.77 12.61
N LYS A 484 0.53 42.59 12.17
CA LYS A 484 -0.29 41.67 11.35
C LYS A 484 -1.54 41.21 12.11
N MET A 485 -1.45 40.90 13.40
CA MET A 485 -2.59 40.42 14.20
C MET A 485 -3.61 41.52 14.52
N ARG A 486 -3.19 42.76 14.82
CA ARG A 486 -4.12 43.92 14.94
C ARG A 486 -4.71 44.30 13.59
N GLN A 487 -4.00 44.10 12.48
CA GLN A 487 -4.56 44.30 11.15
C GLN A 487 -5.69 43.27 10.88
N ALA A 488 -5.47 41.98 11.19
CA ALA A 488 -6.53 40.96 11.13
C ALA A 488 -7.72 41.22 12.10
N LEU A 489 -7.44 41.69 13.32
CA LEU A 489 -8.46 41.95 14.36
C LEU A 489 -9.21 43.28 14.22
N ASN A 490 -8.66 44.27 13.51
CA ASN A 490 -9.36 45.52 13.20
C ASN A 490 -10.16 45.43 11.89
N VAL A 491 -9.66 44.69 10.89
CA VAL A 491 -10.38 44.44 9.63
C VAL A 491 -11.73 43.75 9.88
N THR A 492 -11.79 42.84 10.84
CA THR A 492 -12.97 42.05 11.22
C THR A 492 -14.13 42.82 11.88
N LYS A 493 -14.05 44.16 12.02
CA LYS A 493 -15.18 44.99 12.50
C LYS A 493 -15.59 46.15 11.60
N SER A 494 -14.89 46.39 10.49
CA SER A 494 -15.24 47.47 9.54
C SER A 494 -15.65 46.98 8.15
N GLN A 495 -15.34 45.74 7.77
CA GLN A 495 -15.64 45.24 6.42
C GLN A 495 -17.05 44.68 6.18
N GLU A 496 -17.86 44.44 7.22
CA GLU A 496 -19.21 43.85 7.05
C GLU A 496 -20.19 44.67 6.19
N LYS A 497 -19.91 45.97 5.95
CA LYS A 497 -20.70 46.79 5.01
C LYS A 497 -20.20 46.82 3.58
N ASP A 498 -18.89 46.67 3.34
CA ASP A 498 -18.30 46.78 1.99
C ASP A 498 -18.11 45.42 1.30
N LEU A 499 -18.21 44.30 2.04
CA LEU A 499 -18.10 42.94 1.52
C LEU A 499 -19.17 42.54 0.48
N GLN A 500 -20.16 43.39 0.21
CA GLN A 500 -21.19 43.15 -0.81
C GLN A 500 -20.73 43.50 -2.25
N ALA A 501 -19.57 44.13 -2.43
CA ALA A 501 -19.06 44.53 -3.75
C ALA A 501 -18.12 43.50 -4.43
N ALA A 502 -17.76 42.40 -3.77
CA ALA A 502 -16.88 41.38 -4.33
C ALA A 502 -17.64 40.46 -5.33
N VAL A 503 -17.14 40.34 -6.57
CA VAL A 503 -17.76 39.53 -7.63
C VAL A 503 -17.80 38.06 -7.21
N ASN A 504 -18.99 37.60 -6.81
CA ASN A 504 -19.19 36.27 -6.28
C ASN A 504 -19.32 35.23 -7.40
N LEU A 505 -18.20 34.67 -7.88
CA LEU A 505 -18.20 33.63 -8.91
C LEU A 505 -18.91 32.30 -8.53
N ARG A 506 -19.40 32.16 -7.28
CA ARG A 506 -20.32 31.08 -6.84
C ARG A 506 -21.80 31.53 -6.82
N GLY A 507 -22.09 32.77 -7.21
CA GLY A 507 -23.41 33.37 -7.28
C GLY A 507 -24.32 32.68 -8.30
N LYS A 508 -25.63 32.67 -7.98
CA LYS A 508 -26.68 32.08 -8.85
C LYS A 508 -27.33 33.11 -9.78
N ASP A 509 -26.98 34.38 -9.64
CA ASP A 509 -27.38 35.50 -10.50
C ASP A 509 -26.86 35.36 -11.94
N LYS A 510 -27.40 36.17 -12.86
CA LYS A 510 -27.07 36.09 -14.29
C LYS A 510 -25.66 36.60 -14.59
N GLU A 511 -25.19 37.61 -13.87
CA GLU A 511 -23.90 38.27 -14.10
C GLU A 511 -22.74 37.38 -13.68
N SER A 512 -22.77 36.82 -12.47
CA SER A 512 -21.74 35.91 -11.96
C SER A 512 -21.68 34.61 -12.76
N ARG A 513 -22.80 34.13 -13.30
CA ARG A 513 -22.78 33.06 -14.31
C ARG A 513 -22.04 33.50 -15.56
N SER A 514 -22.42 34.61 -16.19
CA SER A 514 -21.80 35.09 -17.44
C SER A 514 -20.30 35.36 -17.28
N LYS A 515 -19.88 36.02 -16.20
CA LYS A 515 -18.46 36.22 -15.88
C LYS A 515 -17.71 34.90 -15.71
N ARG A 516 -18.32 33.90 -15.05
CA ARG A 516 -17.75 32.55 -14.95
C ARG A 516 -17.67 31.85 -16.32
N GLU A 517 -18.61 32.08 -17.23
CA GLU A 517 -18.59 31.53 -18.59
C GLU A 517 -17.49 32.18 -19.44
N HIS A 518 -17.28 33.50 -19.37
CA HIS A 518 -16.13 34.15 -20.02
C HIS A 518 -14.78 33.70 -19.42
N TYR A 519 -14.71 33.38 -18.11
CA TYR A 519 -13.51 32.72 -17.54
C TYR A 519 -13.36 31.27 -18.06
N GLU A 520 -14.44 30.50 -18.22
CA GLU A 520 -14.40 29.16 -18.86
C GLU A 520 -13.89 29.21 -20.32
N GLU A 521 -14.09 30.33 -21.01
CA GLU A 521 -13.55 30.61 -22.36
C GLU A 521 -12.08 31.06 -22.31
N LEU A 522 -11.73 32.01 -21.42
CA LEU A 522 -10.36 32.51 -21.25
C LEU A 522 -9.38 31.38 -20.93
N PHE A 523 -9.70 30.54 -19.93
CA PHE A 523 -8.81 29.44 -19.54
C PHE A 523 -8.77 28.31 -20.56
N TYR A 524 -9.78 28.18 -21.43
CA TYR A 524 -9.70 27.29 -22.60
C TYR A 524 -8.67 27.81 -23.61
N LEU A 525 -8.79 29.09 -23.98
CA LEU A 525 -7.89 29.74 -24.94
C LEU A 525 -6.43 29.69 -24.46
N LEU A 526 -6.17 29.99 -23.18
CA LEU A 526 -4.83 29.93 -22.58
C LEU A 526 -4.26 28.50 -22.49
N GLN A 527 -5.11 27.45 -22.43
CA GLN A 527 -4.65 26.06 -22.48
C GLN A 527 -4.33 25.58 -23.91
N THR A 528 -5.14 25.97 -24.91
CA THR A 528 -5.01 25.47 -26.29
C THR A 528 -4.02 26.27 -27.12
N GLN A 529 -3.81 27.55 -26.79
CA GLN A 529 -2.94 28.46 -27.52
C GLN A 529 -1.73 28.87 -26.65
N PRO A 530 -0.65 28.06 -26.68
CA PRO A 530 0.47 28.22 -25.75
C PRO A 530 1.24 29.54 -25.91
N GLN A 531 1.14 30.22 -27.05
CA GLN A 531 1.88 31.45 -27.32
C GLN A 531 1.55 32.58 -26.32
N TYR A 532 0.31 32.68 -25.84
CA TYR A 532 -0.07 33.72 -24.88
C TYR A 532 0.62 33.52 -23.53
N LEU A 533 0.57 32.30 -22.99
CA LEU A 533 1.22 31.98 -21.72
C LEU A 533 2.75 32.03 -21.85
N ALA A 534 3.31 31.59 -22.98
CA ALA A 534 4.76 31.65 -23.22
C ALA A 534 5.27 33.11 -23.24
N ARG A 535 4.59 34.01 -23.96
CA ARG A 535 4.90 35.46 -23.98
C ARG A 535 4.73 36.10 -22.62
N LEU A 536 3.58 35.89 -21.95
CA LEU A 536 3.30 36.44 -20.62
C LEU A 536 4.40 36.07 -19.61
N VAL A 537 4.80 34.79 -19.61
CA VAL A 537 5.87 34.24 -18.79
C VAL A 537 7.22 34.89 -19.09
N PHE A 538 7.58 35.00 -20.37
CA PHE A 538 8.84 35.57 -20.83
C PHE A 538 8.98 37.04 -20.42
N THR A 539 7.96 37.85 -20.72
CA THR A 539 7.88 39.26 -20.33
C THR A 539 7.96 39.42 -18.81
N MET A 540 7.23 38.61 -18.04
CA MET A 540 7.23 38.70 -16.58
C MET A 540 8.53 38.23 -15.91
N ASN A 541 9.26 37.26 -16.48
CA ASN A 541 10.59 36.87 -15.98
C ASN A 541 11.66 37.95 -16.28
N LYS A 542 11.44 38.82 -17.27
CA LYS A 542 12.30 39.99 -17.57
C LYS A 542 11.93 41.23 -16.76
N MET A 543 10.63 41.52 -16.60
CA MET A 543 10.15 42.77 -15.99
C MET A 543 9.91 42.67 -14.47
N SER A 544 9.77 41.47 -13.90
CA SER A 544 9.31 41.30 -12.51
C SER A 544 10.18 40.36 -11.67
N GLY A 545 10.23 40.63 -10.37
CA GLY A 545 11.08 39.90 -9.42
C GLY A 545 10.58 38.48 -9.08
N ASN A 546 11.42 37.75 -8.33
CA ASN A 546 11.23 36.35 -7.94
C ASN A 546 9.89 35.98 -7.25
N THR A 547 9.07 36.96 -6.85
CA THR A 547 7.73 36.74 -6.30
C THR A 547 6.70 36.48 -7.42
N ALA A 548 6.73 37.28 -8.50
CA ALA A 548 5.80 37.14 -9.61
C ALA A 548 6.05 35.85 -10.41
N THR A 549 7.32 35.49 -10.59
CA THR A 549 7.69 34.24 -11.27
C THR A 549 7.23 33.00 -10.49
N LYS A 550 7.31 33.00 -9.15
CA LYS A 550 6.73 31.95 -8.30
C LYS A 550 5.20 31.85 -8.43
N PHE A 551 4.49 32.98 -8.45
CA PHE A 551 3.05 33.02 -8.68
C PHE A 551 2.68 32.43 -10.05
N LEU A 552 3.37 32.84 -11.13
CA LEU A 552 3.09 32.33 -12.47
C LEU A 552 3.40 30.83 -12.59
N THR A 553 4.49 30.33 -12.01
CA THR A 553 4.77 28.88 -11.94
C THR A 553 3.64 28.12 -11.24
N LYS A 554 3.16 28.62 -10.09
CA LYS A 554 2.02 28.04 -9.36
C LYS A 554 0.75 28.03 -10.22
N VAL A 555 0.39 29.16 -10.82
CA VAL A 555 -0.88 29.29 -11.59
C VAL A 555 -0.85 28.53 -12.90
N VAL A 556 0.26 28.53 -13.64
CA VAL A 556 0.41 27.72 -14.87
C VAL A 556 0.29 26.24 -14.53
N LEU A 557 1.01 25.72 -13.52
CA LEU A 557 0.89 24.32 -13.13
C LEU A 557 -0.51 23.97 -12.57
N SER A 558 -1.16 24.89 -11.85
CA SER A 558 -2.57 24.78 -11.43
C SER A 558 -3.53 24.71 -12.63
N LEU A 559 -3.35 25.55 -13.65
CA LEU A 559 -4.16 25.58 -14.88
C LEU A 559 -3.98 24.30 -15.71
N TYR A 560 -2.76 23.76 -15.76
CA TYR A 560 -2.44 22.48 -16.38
C TYR A 560 -2.57 21.28 -15.41
N GLY A 561 -3.28 21.43 -14.29
CA GLY A 561 -3.66 20.33 -13.38
C GLY A 561 -2.48 19.48 -12.87
N TYR A 562 -1.31 20.08 -12.70
CA TYR A 562 -0.03 19.42 -12.42
C TYR A 562 0.26 18.21 -13.33
N ALA A 563 -0.15 18.30 -14.59
CA ALA A 563 0.06 17.28 -15.63
C ALA A 563 -0.48 15.87 -15.29
N GLN A 564 -1.48 15.75 -14.40
CA GLN A 564 -2.04 14.45 -14.00
C GLN A 564 -3.00 13.81 -15.04
N ASP A 565 -3.30 14.52 -16.14
CA ASP A 565 -3.99 13.96 -17.31
C ASP A 565 -3.13 14.19 -18.56
N ARG A 566 -2.95 13.14 -19.39
CA ARG A 566 -2.05 13.15 -20.55
C ARG A 566 -2.38 14.22 -21.61
N ARG A 567 -3.65 14.57 -21.80
CA ARG A 567 -4.04 15.64 -22.75
C ARG A 567 -3.63 17.00 -22.20
N VAL A 568 -3.77 17.20 -20.90
CA VAL A 568 -3.35 18.45 -20.23
C VAL A 568 -1.83 18.54 -20.12
N GLU A 569 -1.15 17.41 -19.85
CA GLU A 569 0.30 17.28 -19.93
C GLU A 569 0.82 17.63 -21.33
N SER A 570 0.22 17.10 -22.40
CA SER A 570 0.71 17.37 -23.76
C SER A 570 0.52 18.83 -24.20
N LEU A 571 -0.53 19.50 -23.71
CA LEU A 571 -0.70 20.95 -23.87
C LEU A 571 0.39 21.73 -23.10
N LEU A 572 0.74 21.27 -21.90
CA LEU A 572 1.88 21.81 -21.14
C LEU A 572 3.24 21.55 -21.84
N LEU A 573 3.44 20.38 -22.48
CA LEU A 573 4.62 20.11 -23.33
C LEU A 573 4.67 21.03 -24.56
N SER A 574 3.50 21.41 -25.09
CA SER A 574 3.40 22.40 -26.18
C SER A 574 3.73 23.81 -25.70
N LEU A 575 3.34 24.17 -24.47
CA LEU A 575 3.78 25.40 -23.80
C LEU A 575 5.29 25.41 -23.55
N PHE A 576 5.86 24.31 -23.04
CA PHE A 576 7.31 24.18 -22.87
C PHE A 576 8.06 24.37 -24.19
N ARG A 577 7.60 23.75 -25.28
CA ARG A 577 8.19 23.93 -26.62
C ARG A 577 8.18 25.39 -27.06
N GLU A 578 7.08 26.11 -26.85
CA GLU A 578 6.96 27.50 -27.30
C GLU A 578 7.79 28.47 -26.43
N ALA A 579 7.80 28.26 -25.11
CA ALA A 579 8.68 29.00 -24.19
C ALA A 579 10.16 28.77 -24.51
N ILE A 580 10.57 27.52 -24.80
CA ILE A 580 11.94 27.18 -25.21
C ILE A 580 12.35 27.93 -26.49
N LYS A 581 11.47 28.03 -27.49
CA LYS A 581 11.77 28.82 -28.71
C LYS A 581 12.03 30.29 -28.36
N LEU A 582 11.10 30.94 -27.65
CA LEU A 582 11.21 32.37 -27.33
C LEU A 582 12.46 32.66 -26.49
N GLU A 583 12.74 31.82 -25.47
CA GLU A 583 13.90 31.99 -24.61
C GLU A 583 15.23 31.69 -25.35
N VAL A 584 15.27 30.74 -26.28
CA VAL A 584 16.48 30.47 -27.11
C VAL A 584 16.67 31.49 -28.24
N GLU A 585 15.59 32.08 -28.77
CA GLU A 585 15.65 33.12 -29.80
C GLU A 585 16.07 34.50 -29.25
N ASP A 586 16.01 34.70 -27.94
CA ASP A 586 16.54 35.88 -27.22
C ASP A 586 18.06 35.80 -26.99
N ILE A 587 18.60 34.60 -26.77
CA ILE A 587 19.97 34.37 -26.28
C ILE A 587 21.03 34.56 -27.37
N THR A 588 22.11 35.29 -27.06
CA THR A 588 23.20 35.62 -28.00
C THR A 588 24.32 34.59 -28.02
N SER A 589 24.53 33.83 -26.93
CA SER A 589 25.60 32.84 -26.81
C SER A 589 25.25 31.64 -25.91
N LEU A 590 25.91 30.50 -26.14
CA LEU A 590 25.73 29.29 -25.33
C LEU A 590 26.20 29.46 -23.86
N GLU A 591 27.05 30.44 -23.56
CA GLU A 591 27.44 30.76 -22.18
C GLU A 591 26.42 31.65 -21.44
N GLU A 592 25.71 32.52 -22.18
CA GLU A 592 24.67 33.40 -21.64
C GLU A 592 23.44 32.62 -21.16
N PHE A 593 23.12 31.50 -21.82
CA PHE A 593 22.07 30.56 -21.40
C PHE A 593 22.16 30.15 -19.91
N TRP A 594 23.37 30.09 -19.34
CA TRP A 594 23.57 29.79 -17.92
C TRP A 594 23.20 30.93 -16.97
N ARG A 595 23.33 32.18 -17.44
CA ARG A 595 23.12 33.40 -16.65
C ARG A 595 21.71 33.95 -16.76
N ALA A 596 21.01 33.67 -17.86
CA ALA A 596 19.65 34.14 -18.13
C ALA A 596 18.56 33.61 -17.17
N ASP A 597 18.90 32.62 -16.33
CA ASP A 597 17.99 31.84 -15.47
C ASP A 597 16.62 31.54 -16.12
N PRO A 598 16.60 30.75 -17.21
CA PRO A 598 15.43 30.57 -18.08
C PRO A 598 14.17 30.16 -17.30
N PHE A 599 13.02 30.78 -17.60
CA PHE A 599 11.79 30.53 -16.86
C PHE A 599 11.26 29.13 -17.13
N PHE A 600 11.33 28.63 -18.37
CA PHE A 600 10.86 27.28 -18.66
C PHE A 600 11.53 26.24 -17.74
N ILE A 601 12.81 26.41 -17.38
CA ILE A 601 13.52 25.53 -16.42
C ILE A 601 12.83 25.51 -15.05
N LYS A 602 12.31 26.65 -14.57
CA LYS A 602 11.59 26.77 -13.29
C LYS A 602 10.27 25.97 -13.32
N LEU A 603 9.53 26.07 -14.42
CA LEU A 603 8.34 25.23 -14.66
C LEU A 603 8.71 23.74 -14.78
N VAL A 604 9.79 23.37 -15.49
CA VAL A 604 10.20 21.96 -15.65
C VAL A 604 10.56 21.35 -14.31
N VAL A 605 11.32 22.04 -13.48
CA VAL A 605 11.72 21.55 -12.15
C VAL A 605 10.49 21.24 -11.30
N ASP A 606 9.49 22.12 -11.26
CA ASP A 606 8.26 21.86 -10.48
C ASP A 606 7.27 20.89 -11.15
N TYR A 607 7.28 20.73 -12.49
CA TYR A 607 6.55 19.68 -13.24
C TYR A 607 7.15 18.28 -13.02
N THR A 608 8.48 18.18 -12.89
CA THR A 608 9.19 16.91 -12.73
C THR A 608 9.38 16.50 -11.26
N ARG A 609 9.27 17.44 -10.32
CA ARG A 609 9.29 17.19 -8.86
C ARG A 609 8.06 16.51 -8.30
N ARG A 610 6.91 16.58 -8.97
CA ARG A 610 5.59 16.29 -8.39
C ARG A 610 4.81 15.28 -9.24
N GLY A 611 3.98 14.46 -8.58
CA GLY A 611 3.20 13.40 -9.23
C GLY A 611 4.05 12.23 -9.76
N GLY A 612 3.51 11.48 -10.72
CA GLY A 612 4.17 10.27 -11.28
C GLY A 612 5.55 10.49 -11.93
N ASN A 613 5.96 11.73 -12.19
CA ASN A 613 7.33 12.05 -12.65
C ASN A 613 8.41 11.84 -11.57
N ALA A 614 8.02 11.85 -10.29
CA ALA A 614 8.92 11.58 -9.17
C ALA A 614 9.29 10.09 -9.03
N ASP A 615 8.46 9.17 -9.55
CA ASP A 615 8.70 7.73 -9.46
C ASP A 615 10.05 7.33 -10.11
N TYR A 616 10.47 8.02 -11.18
CA TYR A 616 11.79 7.80 -11.81
C TYR A 616 12.95 8.20 -10.89
N LEU A 617 12.93 9.42 -10.35
CA LEU A 617 13.97 9.89 -9.41
C LEU A 617 14.02 9.01 -8.17
N ARG A 618 12.86 8.59 -7.64
CA ARG A 618 12.80 7.67 -6.51
C ARG A 618 13.44 6.33 -6.87
N ASN A 619 13.06 5.68 -7.97
CA ASN A 619 13.63 4.38 -8.34
C ASN A 619 15.13 4.44 -8.64
N LEU A 620 15.64 5.54 -9.19
CA LEU A 620 17.06 5.77 -9.44
C LEU A 620 17.85 6.09 -8.15
N ALA A 621 17.41 7.09 -7.39
CA ALA A 621 18.19 7.67 -6.30
C ALA A 621 17.90 7.05 -4.91
N GLN A 622 16.72 6.46 -4.68
CA GLN A 622 16.37 5.93 -3.35
C GLN A 622 17.28 4.80 -2.88
N PRO A 623 17.64 3.77 -3.70
CA PRO A 623 18.55 2.72 -3.26
C PRO A 623 19.94 3.27 -2.91
N PHE A 624 20.40 4.23 -3.72
CA PHE A 624 21.69 4.89 -3.60
C PHE A 624 21.78 5.76 -2.33
N VAL A 625 20.84 6.68 -2.15
CA VAL A 625 20.78 7.56 -0.97
C VAL A 625 20.55 6.77 0.31
N LYS A 626 19.66 5.74 0.31
CA LYS A 626 19.47 4.89 1.50
C LYS A 626 20.78 4.15 1.86
N SER A 627 21.54 3.65 0.88
CA SER A 627 22.85 3.02 1.15
C SER A 627 23.90 3.99 1.72
N ILE A 628 23.82 5.30 1.43
CA ILE A 628 24.69 6.33 2.00
C ILE A 628 24.27 6.65 3.43
N LEU A 629 22.97 6.84 3.66
CA LEU A 629 22.42 7.19 4.98
C LEU A 629 22.53 6.05 6.00
N SER A 630 22.51 4.79 5.57
CA SER A 630 22.72 3.63 6.46
C SER A 630 24.13 3.54 7.05
N ASN A 631 25.12 4.23 6.48
CA ASN A 631 26.50 4.20 6.96
C ASN A 631 26.83 5.46 7.79
N GLN A 632 26.69 5.37 9.11
CA GLN A 632 26.89 6.50 10.02
C GLN A 632 28.36 6.96 10.11
N ASP A 633 29.31 6.04 9.93
CA ASP A 633 30.75 6.32 9.98
C ASP A 633 31.32 6.83 8.64
N LEU A 634 30.48 6.99 7.61
CA LEU A 634 30.94 7.46 6.31
C LEU A 634 31.34 8.94 6.37
N ASN A 635 32.59 9.21 5.99
CA ASN A 635 33.07 10.56 5.68
C ASN A 635 33.66 10.57 4.27
N LEU A 636 33.32 11.59 3.48
CA LEU A 636 33.84 11.84 2.13
C LEU A 636 34.54 13.20 2.02
N GLU A 637 34.95 13.79 3.15
CA GLU A 637 35.76 15.01 3.19
C GLU A 637 37.03 14.86 2.35
N THR A 638 37.31 15.82 1.48
CA THR A 638 38.51 15.81 0.61
C THR A 638 39.50 16.93 0.88
N ASP A 639 39.17 17.92 1.72
CA ASP A 639 40.11 18.97 2.14
C ASP A 639 41.09 18.46 3.23
N PRO A 640 42.41 18.48 2.98
CA PRO A 640 43.43 18.16 3.98
C PRO A 640 43.29 18.97 5.28
N LEU A 641 42.90 20.24 5.19
CA LEU A 641 42.85 21.11 6.37
C LEU A 641 41.67 20.74 7.28
N ALA A 642 40.50 20.44 6.70
CA ALA A 642 39.36 19.86 7.42
C ALA A 642 39.70 18.50 8.04
N ILE A 643 40.29 17.57 7.28
CA ILE A 643 40.71 16.25 7.80
C ILE A 643 41.68 16.41 8.98
N TYR A 644 42.70 17.27 8.84
CA TYR A 644 43.68 17.54 9.89
C TYR A 644 43.06 18.14 11.16
N ARG A 645 42.11 19.07 11.02
CA ARG A 645 41.35 19.63 12.15
C ARG A 645 40.47 18.58 12.82
N THR A 646 39.84 17.69 12.07
CA THR A 646 39.06 16.56 12.61
C THR A 646 39.94 15.59 13.39
N LEU A 647 41.16 15.30 12.91
CA LEU A 647 42.14 14.47 13.65
C LEU A 647 42.54 15.12 14.99
N ILE A 648 42.83 16.42 15.00
CA ILE A 648 43.13 17.17 16.25
C ILE A 648 41.94 17.12 17.21
N ALA A 649 40.72 17.39 16.73
CA ALA A 649 39.52 17.36 17.57
C ALA A 649 39.27 15.96 18.16
N ALA A 650 39.45 14.89 17.37
CA ALA A 650 39.33 13.52 17.85
C ALA A 650 40.38 13.18 18.93
N GLU A 651 41.65 13.57 18.74
CA GLU A 651 42.72 13.40 19.72
C GLU A 651 42.42 14.14 21.03
N GLU A 652 41.95 15.40 20.95
CA GLU A 652 41.59 16.21 22.13
C GLU A 652 40.41 15.62 22.90
N ILE A 653 39.35 15.19 22.19
CA ILE A 653 38.15 14.60 22.79
C ILE A 653 38.48 13.25 23.44
N GLN A 654 39.27 12.41 22.80
CA GLN A 654 39.62 11.08 23.30
C GLN A 654 40.59 11.13 24.50
N THR A 655 41.53 12.09 24.51
CA THR A 655 42.57 12.18 25.56
C THR A 655 42.26 13.15 26.68
N GLY A 656 41.33 14.09 26.48
CA GLY A 656 41.05 15.20 27.41
C GLY A 656 42.23 16.16 27.60
N LYS A 657 43.15 16.22 26.62
CA LYS A 657 44.39 16.99 26.63
C LYS A 657 44.59 17.69 25.30
N LYS A 658 45.38 18.77 25.32
CA LYS A 658 45.80 19.48 24.10
C LYS A 658 46.65 18.55 23.20
N SER A 659 46.33 18.49 21.90
CA SER A 659 47.16 17.79 20.90
C SER A 659 48.56 18.40 20.79
N GLN A 660 49.52 17.60 20.34
CA GLN A 660 50.88 18.08 20.00
C GLN A 660 50.97 18.62 18.56
N ARG A 661 49.95 18.45 17.71
CA ARG A 661 49.93 18.97 16.34
C ARG A 661 49.73 20.51 16.33
N PRO A 662 50.41 21.26 15.44
CA PRO A 662 50.20 22.71 15.29
C PRO A 662 48.80 23.04 14.75
N TYR A 663 48.13 24.04 15.33
CA TYR A 663 46.73 24.37 15.02
C TYR A 663 46.61 25.28 13.79
N ASP A 664 47.51 26.25 13.68
CA ASP A 664 47.63 27.16 12.54
C ASP A 664 48.59 26.57 11.49
N VAL A 665 48.06 25.73 10.59
CA VAL A 665 48.78 25.18 9.44
C VAL A 665 48.11 25.58 8.12
N THR A 666 48.91 25.71 7.06
CA THR A 666 48.38 25.90 5.71
C THR A 666 47.87 24.59 5.11
N SER A 667 46.95 24.65 4.15
CA SER A 667 46.41 23.46 3.47
C SER A 667 47.51 22.56 2.86
N LYS A 668 48.62 23.15 2.36
CA LYS A 668 49.79 22.40 1.88
C LYS A 668 50.50 21.60 2.99
N GLN A 669 50.73 22.22 4.14
CA GLN A 669 51.35 21.54 5.30
C GLN A 669 50.43 20.47 5.90
N ALA A 670 49.10 20.68 5.88
CA ALA A 670 48.13 19.65 6.24
C ALA A 670 48.16 18.46 5.26
N ALA A 671 48.36 18.73 3.96
CA ALA A 671 48.52 17.71 2.92
C ALA A 671 49.88 16.98 2.96
N GLU A 672 50.85 17.45 3.73
CA GLU A 672 52.14 16.79 3.97
C GLU A 672 52.09 15.79 5.15
N ASP A 673 51.02 15.79 5.96
CA ASP A 673 50.84 14.85 7.09
C ASP A 673 50.51 13.43 6.56
N PRO A 674 51.32 12.40 6.89
CA PRO A 674 51.11 11.04 6.36
C PRO A 674 49.78 10.39 6.74
N GLU A 675 49.15 10.78 7.86
CA GLU A 675 47.83 10.25 8.21
C GLU A 675 46.71 10.95 7.44
N VAL A 676 46.84 12.26 7.18
CA VAL A 676 45.91 13.00 6.32
C VAL A 676 45.95 12.44 4.91
N GLN A 677 47.14 12.26 4.32
CA GLN A 677 47.28 11.65 2.99
C GLN A 677 46.61 10.28 2.91
N ARG A 678 46.84 9.40 3.89
CA ARG A 678 46.22 8.06 3.94
C ARG A 678 44.69 8.14 3.97
N ILE A 679 44.13 9.05 4.78
CA ILE A 679 42.68 9.23 4.92
C ILE A 679 42.08 9.86 3.64
N GLN A 680 42.73 10.87 3.07
CA GLN A 680 42.31 11.53 1.84
C GLN A 680 42.25 10.55 0.66
N VAL A 681 43.27 9.70 0.50
CA VAL A 681 43.28 8.63 -0.52
C VAL A 681 42.15 7.62 -0.31
N GLN A 682 41.83 7.27 0.94
CA GLN A 682 40.70 6.39 1.26
C GLN A 682 39.34 7.04 0.93
N HIS A 683 39.15 8.32 1.27
CA HIS A 683 37.94 9.08 0.93
C HIS A 683 37.78 9.24 -0.59
N ILE A 684 38.84 9.61 -1.32
CA ILE A 684 38.85 9.73 -2.79
C ILE A 684 38.55 8.37 -3.45
N ALA A 685 39.13 7.26 -2.97
CA ALA A 685 38.83 5.93 -3.48
C ALA A 685 37.36 5.54 -3.22
N LYS A 686 36.79 5.88 -2.06
CA LYS A 686 35.38 5.59 -1.74
C LYS A 686 34.42 6.46 -2.53
N LEU A 687 34.76 7.73 -2.76
CA LEU A 687 34.04 8.65 -3.64
C LEU A 687 34.00 8.10 -5.08
N LYS A 688 35.15 7.68 -5.63
CA LYS A 688 35.25 7.01 -6.95
C LYS A 688 34.35 5.77 -7.04
N GLN A 689 34.31 4.92 -6.00
CA GLN A 689 33.40 3.76 -5.97
C GLN A 689 31.92 4.21 -6.06
N ILE A 690 31.49 5.06 -5.11
CA ILE A 690 30.09 5.47 -4.96
C ILE A 690 29.58 6.16 -6.23
N THR A 691 30.36 7.08 -6.81
CA THR A 691 29.95 7.76 -8.06
C THR A 691 29.87 6.81 -9.26
N GLY A 692 30.76 5.81 -9.36
CA GLY A 692 30.73 4.82 -10.43
C GLY A 692 29.51 3.90 -10.38
N GLU A 693 29.09 3.53 -9.16
CA GLU A 693 27.84 2.79 -8.93
C GLU A 693 26.62 3.59 -9.39
N PHE A 694 26.57 4.90 -9.10
CA PHE A 694 25.49 5.79 -9.56
C PHE A 694 25.43 5.92 -11.08
N VAL A 695 26.57 6.18 -11.75
CA VAL A 695 26.62 6.28 -13.22
C VAL A 695 26.18 4.97 -13.89
N THR A 696 26.52 3.83 -13.29
CA THR A 696 26.09 2.51 -13.75
C THR A 696 24.58 2.30 -13.58
N ALA A 697 23.98 2.78 -12.48
CA ALA A 697 22.54 2.73 -12.25
C ALA A 697 21.76 3.64 -13.22
N LEU A 698 22.24 4.88 -13.40
CA LEU A 698 21.70 5.84 -14.37
C LEU A 698 21.71 5.26 -15.80
N SER A 699 22.83 4.64 -16.20
CA SER A 699 22.97 4.04 -17.54
C SER A 699 22.06 2.85 -17.81
N ARG A 700 21.50 2.22 -16.77
CA ARG A 700 20.54 1.13 -16.90
C ARG A 700 19.10 1.64 -16.93
N SER A 701 18.82 2.78 -16.29
CA SER A 701 17.48 3.35 -16.15
C SER A 701 17.16 4.43 -17.19
N THR A 702 18.06 4.78 -18.12
CA THR A 702 17.81 5.78 -19.19
C THR A 702 16.47 5.57 -19.91
N LYS A 703 16.08 4.31 -20.10
CA LYS A 703 14.84 3.91 -20.79
C LYS A 703 13.57 4.04 -19.96
N ASP A 704 13.69 4.25 -18.65
CA ASP A 704 12.56 4.50 -17.74
C ASP A 704 12.34 6.00 -17.46
N MET A 705 13.20 6.88 -17.96
CA MET A 705 13.10 8.33 -17.78
C MET A 705 11.78 8.88 -18.39
N PRO A 706 11.02 9.76 -17.71
CA PRO A 706 9.70 10.21 -18.15
C PRO A 706 9.68 10.84 -19.55
N PHE A 707 8.63 10.53 -20.32
CA PHE A 707 8.47 11.02 -21.71
C PHE A 707 8.60 12.53 -21.81
N GLY A 708 7.88 13.29 -20.98
CA GLY A 708 7.87 14.75 -21.05
C GLY A 708 9.26 15.36 -20.85
N LEU A 709 10.07 14.82 -19.93
CA LEU A 709 11.45 15.27 -19.72
C LEU A 709 12.32 15.02 -20.97
N ARG A 710 12.20 13.85 -21.62
CA ARG A 710 12.93 13.58 -22.88
C ARG A 710 12.45 14.45 -24.03
N TYR A 711 11.15 14.66 -24.14
CA TYR A 711 10.56 15.55 -25.14
C TYR A 711 11.10 16.97 -24.98
N ILE A 712 11.11 17.50 -23.75
CA ILE A 712 11.65 18.83 -23.43
C ILE A 712 13.17 18.88 -23.69
N ALA A 713 13.93 17.84 -23.33
CA ALA A 713 15.35 17.74 -23.66
C ALA A 713 15.61 17.75 -25.17
N ARG A 714 14.79 17.03 -25.95
CA ARG A 714 14.84 17.01 -27.42
C ARG A 714 14.47 18.37 -28.01
N GLN A 715 13.39 19.01 -27.57
CA GLN A 715 13.00 20.34 -28.06
C GLN A 715 14.04 21.42 -27.72
N LEU A 716 14.63 21.38 -26.52
CA LEU A 716 15.73 22.29 -26.15
C LEU A 716 16.97 22.08 -27.03
N LYS A 717 17.35 20.82 -27.27
CA LYS A 717 18.44 20.45 -28.17
C LYS A 717 18.19 20.95 -29.60
N GLU A 718 17.01 20.66 -30.16
CA GLU A 718 16.63 21.08 -31.52
C GLU A 718 16.59 22.60 -31.69
N ALA A 719 16.04 23.34 -30.71
CA ALA A 719 16.03 24.80 -30.73
C ALA A 719 17.46 25.38 -30.69
N LEU A 720 18.33 24.84 -29.83
CA LEU A 720 19.72 25.28 -29.74
C LEU A 720 20.54 24.91 -30.98
N GLN A 721 20.32 23.73 -31.59
CA GLN A 721 20.98 23.33 -32.85
C GLN A 721 20.53 24.23 -34.02
N LYS A 722 19.26 24.65 -34.05
CA LYS A 722 18.74 25.63 -35.03
C LYS A 722 19.36 27.02 -34.86
N ARG A 723 19.61 27.46 -33.62
CA ARG A 723 20.17 28.79 -33.30
C ARG A 723 21.69 28.87 -33.39
N PHE A 724 22.40 27.80 -33.01
CA PHE A 724 23.86 27.71 -32.93
C PHE A 724 24.41 26.50 -33.70
N PRO A 725 24.21 26.44 -35.03
CA PRO A 725 24.63 25.30 -35.86
C PRO A 725 26.16 25.09 -35.80
N GLY A 726 26.57 23.82 -35.70
CA GLY A 726 27.99 23.41 -35.62
C GLY A 726 28.48 23.14 -34.20
N ASN A 727 27.79 23.60 -33.15
CA ASN A 727 28.17 23.39 -31.75
C ASN A 727 27.54 22.14 -31.11
N ASP A 728 27.28 21.08 -31.90
CA ASP A 728 26.45 19.94 -31.51
C ASP A 728 26.89 19.24 -30.22
N ASP A 729 28.18 18.91 -30.07
CA ASP A 729 28.69 18.27 -28.85
C ASP A 729 28.64 19.19 -27.63
N GLU A 730 28.64 20.52 -27.80
CA GLU A 730 28.42 21.48 -26.72
C GLU A 730 26.95 21.58 -26.32
N ILE A 731 26.05 21.59 -27.30
CA ILE A 731 24.60 21.58 -27.07
C ILE A 731 24.19 20.27 -26.38
N VAL A 732 24.79 19.14 -26.74
CA VAL A 732 24.59 17.86 -26.04
C VAL A 732 25.13 17.89 -24.60
N ARG A 733 26.31 18.49 -24.35
CA ARG A 733 26.80 18.75 -22.97
C ARG A 733 25.85 19.67 -22.18
N LEU A 734 25.33 20.72 -22.80
CA LEU A 734 24.40 21.69 -22.21
C LEU A 734 23.10 21.02 -21.76
N VAL A 735 22.44 20.28 -22.67
CA VAL A 735 21.18 19.59 -22.38
C VAL A 735 21.37 18.42 -21.41
N GLY A 736 22.44 17.66 -21.56
CA GLY A 736 22.69 16.49 -20.71
C GLY A 736 23.25 16.82 -19.34
N GLY A 737 24.40 17.49 -19.32
CA GLY A 737 25.14 17.78 -18.10
C GLY A 737 24.43 18.73 -17.15
N ASN A 738 23.73 19.72 -17.70
CA ASN A 738 23.13 20.78 -16.89
C ASN A 738 21.61 20.75 -16.82
N PHE A 739 20.89 20.47 -17.92
CA PHE A 739 19.43 20.34 -17.84
C PHE A 739 19.02 19.00 -17.21
N ILE A 740 19.43 17.86 -17.78
CA ILE A 740 19.07 16.53 -17.24
C ILE A 740 19.77 16.26 -15.90
N TYR A 741 21.09 16.40 -15.81
CA TYR A 741 21.77 16.13 -14.54
C TYR A 741 21.66 17.28 -13.51
N TYR A 742 22.21 18.47 -13.76
CA TYR A 742 22.30 19.51 -12.71
C TYR A 742 20.95 20.07 -12.25
N ARG A 743 19.95 20.27 -13.13
CA ARG A 743 18.65 20.85 -12.74
C ARG A 743 17.61 19.81 -12.28
N TYR A 744 17.67 18.55 -12.71
CA TYR A 744 16.70 17.50 -12.33
C TYR A 744 17.26 16.42 -11.39
N ILE A 745 18.39 15.78 -11.73
CA ILE A 745 18.92 14.64 -10.94
C ILE A 745 19.70 15.10 -9.71
N SER A 746 20.65 16.03 -9.87
CA SER A 746 21.57 16.48 -8.81
C SER A 746 20.84 16.99 -7.54
N PRO A 747 19.78 17.80 -7.64
CA PRO A 747 19.09 18.31 -6.46
C PRO A 747 18.36 17.19 -5.68
N ALA A 748 17.96 16.10 -6.35
CA ALA A 748 17.37 14.92 -5.71
C ALA A 748 18.40 14.05 -4.96
N ILE A 749 19.70 14.26 -5.20
CA ILE A 749 20.80 13.66 -4.42
C ILE A 749 21.14 14.55 -3.22
N ILE A 750 21.17 15.88 -3.39
CA ILE A 750 21.56 16.85 -2.35
C ILE A 750 20.43 17.07 -1.32
N GLN A 751 19.18 17.11 -1.78
CA GLN A 751 17.98 17.31 -0.96
C GLN A 751 16.97 16.16 -1.22
N PRO A 752 17.33 14.91 -0.91
CA PRO A 752 16.50 13.73 -1.19
C PRO A 752 15.12 13.79 -0.49
N GLU A 753 14.99 14.60 0.56
CA GLU A 753 13.72 14.87 1.21
C GLU A 753 12.76 15.71 0.34
N GLN A 754 13.25 16.71 -0.39
CA GLN A 754 12.39 17.58 -1.21
C GLN A 754 11.86 16.87 -2.46
N PHE A 755 12.55 15.83 -2.92
CA PHE A 755 12.25 15.07 -4.14
C PHE A 755 11.59 13.71 -3.86
N GLU A 756 11.12 13.48 -2.62
CA GLU A 756 10.48 12.23 -2.18
C GLU A 756 11.33 10.97 -2.46
N VAL A 757 12.67 11.11 -2.36
CA VAL A 757 13.64 10.03 -2.58
C VAL A 757 13.85 9.22 -1.29
N ILE A 758 13.78 9.86 -0.12
CA ILE A 758 13.76 9.20 1.19
C ILE A 758 12.41 9.42 1.89
N ASP A 759 12.13 8.60 2.89
CA ASP A 759 10.93 8.73 3.71
C ASP A 759 11.15 9.89 4.70
N MET A 760 10.18 10.80 4.89
CA MET A 760 10.44 12.05 5.61
C MET A 760 10.79 11.86 7.10
N SER A 761 10.38 10.75 7.71
CA SER A 761 10.81 10.36 9.06
C SER A 761 12.32 10.13 9.19
N VAL A 762 13.03 9.93 8.07
CA VAL A 762 14.51 9.89 8.00
C VAL A 762 15.09 11.28 7.74
N ALA A 763 14.36 12.16 7.03
CA ALA A 763 14.82 13.50 6.64
C ALA A 763 15.18 14.40 7.83
N SER A 764 14.39 14.32 8.91
CA SER A 764 14.63 15.05 10.16
C SER A 764 15.82 14.52 10.98
N ALA A 765 16.36 13.35 10.63
CA ALA A 765 17.50 12.71 11.30
C ALA A 765 18.83 12.81 10.51
N LEU A 766 18.85 13.47 9.35
CA LEU A 766 20.06 13.62 8.53
C LEU A 766 21.14 14.47 9.24
N SER A 767 22.30 13.86 9.50
CA SER A 767 23.45 14.55 10.09
C SER A 767 24.08 15.56 9.11
N PRO A 768 24.78 16.61 9.61
CA PRO A 768 25.50 17.53 8.73
C PRO A 768 26.56 16.80 7.88
N THR A 769 27.20 15.76 8.43
CA THR A 769 28.15 14.89 7.71
C THR A 769 27.47 14.15 6.56
N GLN A 770 26.28 13.58 6.77
CA GLN A 770 25.50 12.92 5.70
C GLN A 770 25.11 13.91 4.60
N ARG A 771 24.68 15.12 4.95
CA ARG A 771 24.39 16.19 3.98
C ARG A 771 25.65 16.60 3.20
N LYS A 772 26.82 16.70 3.85
CA LYS A 772 28.10 17.00 3.18
C LYS A 772 28.54 15.87 2.24
N ASN A 773 28.42 14.61 2.66
CA ASN A 773 28.72 13.45 1.81
C ASN A 773 27.90 13.46 0.51
N LEU A 774 26.59 13.72 0.62
CA LEU A 774 25.70 13.84 -0.55
C LEU A 774 26.08 15.02 -1.46
N ALA A 775 26.52 16.15 -0.89
CA ALA A 775 27.00 17.30 -1.63
C ALA A 775 28.30 17.02 -2.41
N GLU A 776 29.30 16.36 -1.82
CA GLU A 776 30.55 16.01 -2.53
C GLU A 776 30.33 14.97 -3.63
N ILE A 777 29.45 14.00 -3.41
CA ILE A 777 28.99 13.05 -4.44
C ILE A 777 28.35 13.82 -5.62
N ALA A 778 27.44 14.75 -5.33
CA ALA A 778 26.77 15.55 -6.35
C ALA A 778 27.72 16.52 -7.08
N LYS A 779 28.69 17.14 -6.38
CA LYS A 779 29.77 17.97 -6.94
C LYS A 779 30.60 17.16 -7.94
N THR A 780 30.98 15.94 -7.58
CA THR A 780 31.80 15.06 -8.41
C THR A 780 31.04 14.56 -9.64
N LEU A 781 29.79 14.09 -9.46
CA LEU A 781 28.91 13.68 -10.56
C LEU A 781 28.59 14.83 -11.52
N HIS A 782 28.48 16.07 -11.04
CA HIS A 782 28.28 17.25 -11.89
C HIS A 782 29.47 17.48 -12.83
N GLN A 783 30.71 17.36 -12.34
CA GLN A 783 31.89 17.49 -13.21
C GLN A 783 31.95 16.37 -14.26
N MET A 784 31.55 15.13 -13.90
CA MET A 784 31.38 14.04 -14.88
C MET A 784 30.28 14.31 -15.92
N SER A 785 29.18 14.96 -15.54
CA SER A 785 28.07 15.25 -16.45
C SER A 785 28.39 16.37 -17.44
N VAL A 786 29.21 17.35 -17.03
CA VAL A 786 29.67 18.48 -17.85
C VAL A 786 30.92 18.14 -18.68
N GLY A 787 31.75 17.19 -18.22
CA GLY A 787 33.00 16.83 -18.87
C GLY A 787 34.15 17.82 -18.63
N LYS A 788 34.06 18.64 -17.58
CA LYS A 788 35.14 19.54 -17.13
C LYS A 788 35.81 18.94 -15.90
N GLY A 789 37.14 18.97 -15.86
CA GLY A 789 37.90 18.57 -14.67
C GLY A 789 37.90 19.68 -13.60
N PHE A 790 38.27 19.32 -12.38
CA PHE A 790 38.58 20.30 -11.34
C PHE A 790 39.81 21.12 -11.73
N SER A 791 39.74 22.44 -11.48
CA SER A 791 40.82 23.40 -11.74
C SER A 791 41.86 23.39 -10.63
N ASN A 792 42.92 24.19 -10.80
CA ASN A 792 43.96 24.40 -9.77
C ASN A 792 43.43 25.11 -8.50
N ASP A 793 42.17 25.57 -8.50
CA ASP A 793 41.50 26.17 -7.34
C ASP A 793 40.99 25.12 -6.33
N ASP A 794 40.79 23.87 -6.79
CA ASP A 794 40.50 22.68 -5.97
C ASP A 794 41.67 21.65 -6.11
N PRO A 795 42.92 21.93 -5.65
CA PRO A 795 44.08 21.04 -5.88
C PRO A 795 43.85 19.58 -5.44
N ASN A 796 43.08 19.42 -4.37
CA ASN A 796 42.77 18.15 -3.70
C ASN A 796 41.91 17.21 -4.56
N LEU A 797 41.22 17.74 -5.58
CA LEU A 797 40.28 16.99 -6.42
C LEU A 797 40.84 16.72 -7.83
N VAL A 798 42.03 17.23 -8.17
CA VAL A 798 42.69 17.02 -9.47
C VAL A 798 42.95 15.54 -9.75
N GLU A 799 43.14 14.71 -8.73
CA GLU A 799 43.26 13.23 -8.85
C GLU A 799 41.99 12.52 -9.37
N LEU A 800 40.86 13.23 -9.47
CA LEU A 800 39.63 12.71 -10.08
C LEU A 800 39.59 12.98 -11.59
N ASN A 801 40.39 13.91 -12.13
CA ASN A 801 40.30 14.35 -13.54
C ASN A 801 40.45 13.22 -14.59
N PRO A 802 41.34 12.21 -14.42
CA PRO A 802 41.39 11.06 -15.34
C PRO A 802 40.10 10.23 -15.31
N TYR A 803 39.54 10.01 -14.12
CA TYR A 803 38.32 9.24 -13.89
C TYR A 803 37.06 9.99 -14.36
N ILE A 804 37.00 11.31 -14.18
CA ILE A 804 35.98 12.20 -14.75
C ILE A 804 35.99 12.09 -16.28
N SER A 805 37.17 12.11 -16.89
CA SER A 805 37.35 11.99 -18.35
C SER A 805 36.94 10.61 -18.91
N GLU A 806 36.95 9.57 -18.06
CA GLU A 806 36.46 8.24 -18.38
C GLU A 806 34.92 8.18 -18.28
N MET A 807 34.36 8.55 -17.12
CA MET A 807 32.92 8.49 -16.84
C MET A 807 32.10 9.46 -17.68
N PHE A 808 32.68 10.59 -18.12
CA PHE A 808 32.06 11.50 -19.09
C PHE A 808 31.65 10.80 -20.39
N LYS A 809 32.41 9.79 -20.86
CA LYS A 809 32.06 9.03 -22.07
C LYS A 809 30.77 8.23 -21.86
N THR A 810 30.62 7.62 -20.69
CA THR A 810 29.40 6.92 -20.28
C THR A 810 28.22 7.88 -20.16
N PHE A 811 28.41 9.03 -19.49
CA PHE A 811 27.40 10.10 -19.42
C PHE A 811 26.97 10.56 -20.82
N MET A 812 27.88 10.81 -21.75
CA MET A 812 27.54 11.23 -23.12
C MET A 812 26.74 10.17 -23.89
N SER A 813 26.90 8.88 -23.58
CA SER A 813 26.05 7.82 -24.13
C SER A 813 24.63 7.89 -23.56
N VAL A 814 24.50 8.03 -22.22
CA VAL A 814 23.22 8.20 -21.52
C VAL A 814 22.47 9.44 -22.03
N ILE A 815 23.17 10.56 -22.18
CA ILE A 815 22.59 11.82 -22.65
C ILE A 815 22.07 11.68 -24.08
N LYS A 816 22.84 11.04 -24.97
CA LYS A 816 22.40 10.82 -26.37
C LYS A 816 21.13 9.97 -26.40
N GLU A 817 21.07 8.88 -25.64
CA GLU A 817 19.86 8.05 -25.48
C GLU A 817 18.68 8.80 -24.82
N ALA A 818 18.91 9.60 -23.78
CA ALA A 818 17.88 10.39 -23.11
C ALA A 818 17.26 11.49 -24.00
N THR A 819 17.99 11.98 -25.02
CA THR A 819 17.43 12.89 -26.05
C THR A 819 16.70 12.17 -27.19
N THR A 820 16.59 10.83 -27.16
CA THR A 820 15.74 10.07 -28.09
C THR A 820 14.36 9.80 -27.48
N VAL A 821 13.33 9.90 -28.33
CA VAL A 821 11.92 9.76 -27.99
C VAL A 821 11.31 8.70 -28.91
N ASP A 822 10.55 7.76 -28.35
CA ASP A 822 9.92 6.69 -29.13
C ASP A 822 8.75 7.25 -29.97
N ALA A 823 8.77 7.01 -31.29
CA ALA A 823 7.74 7.51 -32.21
C ALA A 823 6.33 7.06 -31.82
N GLU A 824 6.14 5.80 -31.38
CA GLU A 824 4.84 5.29 -30.92
C GLU A 824 4.26 6.07 -29.74
N LEU A 825 5.12 6.62 -28.86
CA LEU A 825 4.68 7.46 -27.75
C LEU A 825 4.34 8.87 -28.24
N GLU A 826 5.16 9.44 -29.12
CA GLU A 826 4.93 10.77 -29.69
C GLU A 826 3.62 10.80 -30.50
N ASP A 827 3.34 9.78 -31.31
CA ASP A 827 2.05 9.59 -31.99
C ASP A 827 0.87 9.52 -30.99
N GLU A 828 1.00 8.77 -29.89
CA GLU A 828 -0.05 8.67 -28.86
C GLU A 828 -0.18 9.99 -28.04
N TYR A 829 0.85 10.85 -27.99
CA TYR A 829 0.74 12.22 -27.44
C TYR A 829 0.12 13.19 -28.45
N ALA A 830 0.42 13.07 -29.74
CA ALA A 830 -0.23 13.81 -30.81
C ALA A 830 -1.73 13.47 -30.94
N GLU A 831 -2.09 12.19 -30.86
CA GLU A 831 -3.50 11.75 -30.77
C GLU A 831 -4.22 12.35 -29.55
N ALA A 832 -3.51 12.61 -28.44
CA ALA A 832 -4.08 13.24 -27.24
C ALA A 832 -4.11 14.78 -27.28
N MET A 833 -3.20 15.40 -28.03
CA MET A 833 -3.18 16.85 -28.32
C MET A 833 -4.32 17.30 -29.19
N SER A 834 -4.69 16.46 -30.17
CA SER A 834 -5.74 16.78 -31.12
C SER A 834 -7.05 17.10 -30.40
N GLU A 835 -7.70 18.21 -30.76
CA GLU A 835 -9.06 18.55 -30.30
C GLU A 835 -10.07 17.42 -30.60
N TYR A 836 -9.71 16.53 -31.52
CA TYR A 836 -10.51 15.40 -31.95
C TYR A 836 -10.60 14.34 -30.84
N ALA A 837 -9.58 14.23 -29.96
CA ALA A 837 -9.67 13.48 -28.72
C ALA A 837 -10.39 14.26 -27.61
N SER A 838 -10.23 15.58 -27.55
CA SER A 838 -10.95 16.45 -26.60
C SER A 838 -12.48 16.31 -26.72
N MET A 839 -13.01 16.30 -27.94
CA MET A 839 -14.45 16.15 -28.18
C MET A 839 -14.96 14.71 -28.01
N ALA A 840 -14.07 13.71 -27.94
CA ALA A 840 -14.41 12.31 -27.69
C ALA A 840 -14.41 11.95 -26.19
N GLN A 841 -13.91 12.83 -25.31
CA GLN A 841 -14.02 12.67 -23.85
C GLN A 841 -15.48 12.87 -23.40
N LYS A 842 -15.97 12.00 -22.51
CA LYS A 842 -17.38 12.01 -22.02
C LYS A 842 -17.72 13.23 -21.14
N GLN A 843 -16.72 14.03 -20.78
CA GLN A 843 -16.84 15.22 -19.93
C GLN A 843 -16.07 16.37 -20.58
N ARG A 844 -16.53 17.62 -20.40
CA ARG A 844 -15.74 18.80 -20.77
C ARG A 844 -14.49 18.88 -19.87
N PRO A 845 -13.33 19.35 -20.38
CA PRO A 845 -12.17 19.60 -19.53
C PRO A 845 -12.54 20.55 -18.38
N THR A 846 -12.21 20.16 -17.15
CA THR A 846 -12.49 20.95 -15.95
C THR A 846 -11.20 21.35 -15.26
N VAL A 847 -11.15 22.58 -14.78
CA VAL A 847 -10.03 23.12 -14.00
C VAL A 847 -10.60 23.70 -12.70
N LYS A 848 -9.86 23.52 -11.60
CA LYS A 848 -10.17 24.13 -10.31
C LYS A 848 -9.10 25.15 -9.99
N LEU A 849 -9.48 26.41 -9.79
CA LEU A 849 -8.58 27.49 -9.37
C LEU A 849 -9.16 28.23 -8.17
N SER A 850 -8.29 28.84 -7.36
CA SER A 850 -8.67 29.84 -6.35
C SER A 850 -9.18 31.11 -7.06
N SER A 851 -10.16 31.81 -6.48
CA SER A 851 -10.58 33.10 -7.02
C SER A 851 -9.46 34.15 -7.02
N GLY A 852 -8.50 34.05 -6.10
CA GLY A 852 -7.28 34.87 -6.11
C GLY A 852 -6.39 34.55 -7.31
N GLU A 853 -6.15 33.27 -7.60
CA GLU A 853 -5.39 32.83 -8.79
C GLU A 853 -6.05 33.34 -10.09
N ILE A 854 -7.38 33.27 -10.18
CA ILE A 854 -8.16 33.74 -11.34
C ILE A 854 -8.03 35.26 -11.52
N PHE A 855 -8.31 36.04 -10.47
CA PHE A 855 -8.31 37.50 -10.58
C PHE A 855 -6.90 38.08 -10.74
N GLN A 856 -5.89 37.51 -10.09
CA GLN A 856 -4.52 37.95 -10.23
C GLN A 856 -3.93 37.58 -11.61
N LEU A 857 -4.26 36.41 -12.19
CA LEU A 857 -3.85 36.13 -13.58
C LEU A 857 -4.56 37.04 -14.58
N HIS A 858 -5.87 37.27 -14.43
CA HIS A 858 -6.62 38.23 -15.24
C HIS A 858 -5.99 39.62 -15.18
N LYS A 859 -5.64 40.09 -13.97
CA LYS A 859 -4.93 41.35 -13.77
C LYS A 859 -3.60 41.37 -14.55
N THR A 860 -2.74 40.38 -14.36
CA THR A 860 -1.42 40.35 -15.03
C THR A 860 -1.52 40.19 -16.55
N LEU A 861 -2.55 39.50 -17.08
CA LEU A 861 -2.84 39.45 -18.51
C LEU A 861 -3.25 40.83 -19.07
N VAL A 862 -4.05 41.60 -18.33
CA VAL A 862 -4.45 42.96 -18.74
C VAL A 862 -3.30 43.96 -18.62
N GLU A 863 -2.47 43.84 -17.58
CA GLU A 863 -1.28 44.69 -17.36
C GLU A 863 -0.18 44.50 -18.42
N ASN A 864 -0.15 43.36 -19.13
CA ASN A 864 0.88 43.01 -20.13
C ASN A 864 0.26 42.69 -21.51
N LEU A 865 -0.98 43.12 -21.77
CA LEU A 865 -1.76 42.66 -22.93
C LEU A 865 -1.10 42.99 -24.28
N ASP A 866 -0.40 44.12 -24.35
CA ASP A 866 0.24 44.59 -25.58
C ASP A 866 1.54 43.83 -25.93
N ASP A 867 2.23 43.21 -24.95
CA ASP A 867 3.36 42.30 -25.19
C ASP A 867 2.92 40.83 -25.46
N VAL A 868 1.72 40.48 -25.00
CA VAL A 868 1.16 39.12 -25.09
C VAL A 868 0.38 38.90 -26.39
N ALA A 869 -0.31 39.92 -26.89
CA ALA A 869 -1.19 39.83 -28.05
C ALA A 869 -1.07 41.06 -28.96
N ASP A 870 0.01 41.13 -29.76
CA ASP A 870 0.35 42.28 -30.62
C ASP A 870 -0.78 42.72 -31.59
N ASP A 871 -1.61 41.77 -32.06
CA ASP A 871 -2.70 42.05 -33.01
C ASP A 871 -3.93 42.64 -32.28
N PRO A 872 -4.43 43.83 -32.66
CA PRO A 872 -5.68 44.39 -32.14
C PRO A 872 -6.93 43.51 -32.34
N LYS A 873 -6.90 42.52 -33.24
CA LYS A 873 -7.99 41.58 -33.53
C LYS A 873 -7.87 40.24 -32.79
N ASP A 874 -6.85 40.07 -31.95
CA ASP A 874 -6.57 38.80 -31.27
C ASP A 874 -7.73 38.34 -30.37
N ASN A 875 -7.99 37.02 -30.37
CA ASN A 875 -9.08 36.40 -29.62
C ASN A 875 -8.97 36.60 -28.10
N LEU A 876 -7.75 36.75 -27.55
CA LEU A 876 -7.51 37.05 -26.15
C LEU A 876 -8.01 38.46 -25.79
N ARG A 877 -7.77 39.45 -26.66
CA ARG A 877 -8.27 40.83 -26.46
C ARG A 877 -9.79 40.86 -26.43
N LEU A 878 -10.46 40.08 -27.28
CA LEU A 878 -11.92 39.97 -27.32
C LEU A 878 -12.50 39.38 -26.01
N VAL A 879 -11.92 38.28 -25.50
CA VAL A 879 -12.40 37.65 -24.26
C VAL A 879 -12.11 38.51 -23.02
N LEU A 880 -10.97 39.20 -22.98
CA LEU A 880 -10.63 40.11 -21.88
C LEU A 880 -11.51 41.38 -21.87
N ALA A 881 -11.97 41.87 -23.02
CA ALA A 881 -12.92 42.99 -23.10
C ALA A 881 -14.25 42.64 -22.39
N ASP A 882 -14.80 41.44 -22.63
CA ASP A 882 -16.04 40.96 -22.00
C ASP A 882 -15.91 40.62 -20.50
N LEU A 883 -14.67 40.52 -20.00
CA LEU A 883 -14.36 40.27 -18.59
C LEU A 883 -14.12 41.55 -17.77
N SER A 884 -14.00 42.70 -18.44
CA SER A 884 -13.72 43.99 -17.81
C SER A 884 -14.91 44.52 -16.99
N PRO A 885 -14.71 45.19 -15.83
CA PRO A 885 -13.43 45.51 -15.19
C PRO A 885 -12.85 44.37 -14.34
N VAL A 886 -11.52 44.36 -14.20
CA VAL A 886 -10.75 43.43 -13.37
C VAL A 886 -11.21 43.51 -11.89
N PRO A 887 -11.64 42.40 -11.26
CA PRO A 887 -12.04 42.40 -9.86
C PRO A 887 -10.89 42.68 -8.88
N ALA A 888 -11.20 43.27 -7.72
CA ALA A 888 -10.22 43.55 -6.68
C ALA A 888 -9.60 42.27 -6.10
N VAL A 889 -8.27 42.18 -6.12
CA VAL A 889 -7.50 41.04 -5.61
C VAL A 889 -7.20 41.25 -4.11
N ASN A 890 -7.84 40.44 -3.26
CA ASN A 890 -7.60 40.41 -1.81
C ASN A 890 -6.96 39.08 -1.40
N ASP A 891 -5.63 39.10 -1.23
CA ASP A 891 -4.75 37.96 -0.91
C ASP A 891 -4.79 36.77 -1.90
N ASP A 892 -3.76 35.91 -1.82
CA ASP A 892 -3.57 34.74 -2.70
C ASP A 892 -4.53 33.56 -2.38
N SER A 893 -5.37 33.74 -1.35
CA SER A 893 -6.26 32.74 -0.75
C SER A 893 -7.74 33.08 -0.95
N GLY A 894 -8.32 32.64 -2.07
CA GLY A 894 -9.76 32.69 -2.34
C GLY A 894 -10.40 31.30 -2.43
N PRO A 895 -11.73 31.17 -2.28
CA PRO A 895 -12.42 29.88 -2.40
C PRO A 895 -12.21 29.24 -3.78
N GLU A 896 -11.99 27.92 -3.81
CA GLU A 896 -11.87 27.18 -5.07
C GLU A 896 -13.15 27.23 -5.90
N ILE A 897 -12.99 27.36 -7.22
CA ILE A 897 -14.06 27.39 -8.22
C ILE A 897 -13.75 26.35 -9.29
N GLU A 898 -14.74 25.51 -9.61
CA GLU A 898 -14.70 24.60 -10.76
C GLU A 898 -15.19 25.32 -12.02
N LEU A 899 -14.34 25.34 -13.04
CA LEU A 899 -14.59 25.92 -14.36
C LEU A 899 -14.61 24.79 -15.40
N ARG A 900 -15.65 24.74 -16.24
CA ARG A 900 -15.77 23.76 -17.34
C ARG A 900 -15.48 24.42 -18.67
N LEU A 901 -14.23 24.26 -19.12
CA LEU A 901 -13.65 25.03 -20.20
C LEU A 901 -14.40 24.84 -21.53
N ARG A 902 -14.45 25.90 -22.34
CA ARG A 902 -15.24 25.95 -23.59
C ARG A 902 -14.45 26.63 -24.72
N ASN A 903 -14.50 26.07 -25.92
CA ASN A 903 -14.09 26.81 -27.11
C ASN A 903 -15.19 27.82 -27.49
N ARG A 904 -14.83 29.11 -27.62
CA ARG A 904 -15.68 30.20 -28.12
C ARG A 904 -15.51 30.46 -29.61
N PHE A 905 -14.38 30.05 -30.18
CA PHE A 905 -13.95 30.35 -31.54
C PHE A 905 -13.70 29.05 -32.35
N PRO A 906 -14.71 28.19 -32.56
CA PRO A 906 -14.58 27.05 -33.45
C PRO A 906 -14.35 27.52 -34.89
N THR A 907 -13.53 26.79 -35.65
CA THR A 907 -13.31 27.10 -37.07
C THR A 907 -14.36 26.45 -37.96
N LEU A 908 -14.47 26.92 -39.21
CA LEU A 908 -15.34 26.28 -40.22
C LEU A 908 -14.89 24.84 -40.57
N GLU A 909 -13.61 24.53 -40.36
CA GLU A 909 -13.10 23.17 -40.51
C GLU A 909 -13.57 22.29 -39.36
N ASP A 910 -13.55 22.78 -38.11
CA ASP A 910 -14.10 22.07 -36.93
C ASP A 910 -15.59 21.76 -37.08
N GLU A 911 -16.39 22.67 -37.63
CA GLU A 911 -17.83 22.42 -37.86
C GLU A 911 -18.07 21.34 -38.92
N ARG A 912 -17.26 21.32 -40.00
CA ARG A 912 -17.33 20.25 -41.01
C ARG A 912 -16.92 18.92 -40.39
N ASP A 913 -15.79 18.89 -39.70
CA ASP A 913 -15.24 17.67 -39.13
C ASP A 913 -16.11 17.12 -37.99
N ALA A 914 -16.70 17.97 -37.15
CA ALA A 914 -17.68 17.55 -36.15
C ALA A 914 -18.91 16.88 -36.79
N ARG A 915 -19.41 17.41 -37.92
CA ARG A 915 -20.53 16.82 -38.68
C ARG A 915 -20.14 15.46 -39.29
N VAL A 916 -18.99 15.39 -39.95
CA VAL A 916 -18.47 14.15 -40.56
C VAL A 916 -18.22 13.08 -39.48
N ARG A 917 -17.71 13.45 -38.31
CA ARG A 917 -17.49 12.54 -37.18
C ARG A 917 -18.77 12.06 -36.51
N LEU A 918 -19.79 12.91 -36.38
CA LEU A 918 -21.08 12.49 -35.82
C LEU A 918 -21.68 11.39 -36.70
N LEU A 919 -21.66 11.61 -38.03
CA LEU A 919 -22.04 10.64 -39.04
C LEU A 919 -21.17 9.35 -39.02
N TRP A 920 -19.84 9.48 -38.90
CA TRP A 920 -18.89 8.36 -38.76
C TRP A 920 -19.19 7.49 -37.53
N ASN A 921 -19.44 8.13 -36.38
CA ASN A 921 -19.73 7.46 -35.12
C ASN A 921 -21.13 6.84 -35.09
N GLU A 922 -22.08 7.32 -35.88
CA GLU A 922 -23.36 6.63 -36.13
C GLU A 922 -23.20 5.44 -37.07
N ALA A 923 -22.48 5.60 -38.18
CA ALA A 923 -22.18 4.51 -39.12
C ALA A 923 -21.48 3.34 -38.41
N LYS A 924 -20.40 3.62 -37.64
CA LYS A 924 -19.74 2.63 -36.77
C LYS A 924 -20.74 1.90 -35.86
N ARG A 925 -21.62 2.63 -35.17
CA ARG A 925 -22.60 2.05 -34.23
C ARG A 925 -23.60 1.12 -34.92
N TYR A 926 -24.18 1.53 -36.05
CA TYR A 926 -25.07 0.66 -36.81
C TYR A 926 -24.32 -0.56 -37.36
N ILE A 927 -23.10 -0.40 -37.87
CA ILE A 927 -22.30 -1.50 -38.42
C ILE A 927 -21.90 -2.52 -37.33
N MET A 928 -21.53 -2.07 -36.13
CA MET A 928 -21.30 -2.97 -35.00
C MET A 928 -22.55 -3.79 -34.64
N ALA A 929 -23.74 -3.18 -34.68
CA ALA A 929 -24.99 -3.89 -34.45
C ALA A 929 -25.29 -4.92 -35.57
N VAL A 930 -25.04 -4.57 -36.84
CA VAL A 930 -25.19 -5.51 -37.97
C VAL A 930 -24.26 -6.71 -37.81
N ILE A 931 -22.98 -6.51 -37.48
CA ILE A 931 -21.97 -7.60 -37.35
C ILE A 931 -22.23 -8.51 -36.13
N ARG A 932 -22.94 -8.02 -35.09
CA ARG A 932 -23.38 -8.89 -33.97
C ARG A 932 -24.36 -9.96 -34.45
N VAL A 933 -25.30 -9.58 -35.32
CA VAL A 933 -26.38 -10.43 -35.82
C VAL A 933 -25.98 -11.25 -37.06
N GLN A 934 -25.43 -10.60 -38.09
CA GLN A 934 -25.23 -11.16 -39.42
C GLN A 934 -23.75 -11.28 -39.80
N THR A 935 -23.40 -12.30 -40.58
CA THR A 935 -22.00 -12.63 -40.96
C THR A 935 -21.83 -12.82 -42.46
N GLY A 936 -20.72 -12.31 -43.01
CA GLY A 936 -20.33 -12.42 -44.42
C GLY A 936 -18.81 -12.40 -44.59
N LYS A 937 -18.31 -12.21 -45.82
CA LYS A 937 -16.87 -12.22 -46.11
C LYS A 937 -16.22 -10.86 -45.86
N ASN A 938 -16.85 -9.79 -46.35
CA ASN A 938 -16.47 -8.39 -46.20
C ASN A 938 -17.67 -7.60 -45.61
N LEU A 939 -17.56 -6.28 -45.46
CA LEU A 939 -18.66 -5.45 -44.96
C LEU A 939 -19.77 -5.20 -46.00
N LEU A 940 -19.41 -5.06 -47.28
CA LEU A 940 -20.37 -4.82 -48.36
C LEU A 940 -21.36 -5.98 -48.58
N ASP A 941 -20.87 -7.22 -48.67
CA ASP A 941 -21.66 -8.47 -48.71
C ASP A 941 -22.72 -8.49 -47.60
N ILE A 942 -22.31 -8.08 -46.39
CA ILE A 942 -23.18 -8.06 -45.21
C ILE A 942 -24.24 -6.97 -45.36
N LEU A 943 -23.88 -5.77 -45.82
CA LEU A 943 -24.83 -4.67 -46.00
C LEU A 943 -25.80 -4.89 -47.17
N GLU A 944 -25.41 -5.61 -48.23
CA GLU A 944 -26.26 -5.87 -49.40
C GLU A 944 -27.11 -7.16 -49.30
N ALA A 945 -26.82 -8.07 -48.38
CA ALA A 945 -27.62 -9.28 -48.16
C ALA A 945 -29.10 -8.98 -47.76
N PRO A 946 -30.07 -9.85 -48.07
CA PRO A 946 -31.41 -9.75 -47.49
C PRO A 946 -31.39 -9.96 -45.96
N VAL A 947 -32.48 -9.56 -45.30
CA VAL A 947 -32.73 -9.83 -43.87
C VAL A 947 -33.68 -11.03 -43.74
N THR A 948 -33.38 -11.96 -42.84
CA THR A 948 -34.24 -13.10 -42.52
C THR A 948 -34.95 -12.93 -41.17
N GLU A 949 -36.11 -13.58 -41.01
CA GLU A 949 -36.88 -13.59 -39.75
C GLU A 949 -36.06 -14.09 -38.54
N LYS A 950 -35.05 -14.94 -38.78
CA LYS A 950 -34.15 -15.44 -37.73
C LYS A 950 -33.20 -14.36 -37.23
N GLU A 951 -32.65 -13.55 -38.13
CA GLU A 951 -31.78 -12.42 -37.79
C GLU A 951 -32.58 -11.31 -37.10
N GLU A 952 -33.81 -11.05 -37.58
CA GLU A 952 -34.76 -10.13 -36.95
C GLU A 952 -35.12 -10.56 -35.51
N SER A 953 -35.34 -11.87 -35.28
CA SER A 953 -35.58 -12.43 -33.95
C SER A 953 -34.35 -12.31 -33.01
N ILE A 954 -33.15 -12.64 -33.51
CA ILE A 954 -31.88 -12.47 -32.76
C ILE A 954 -31.65 -11.00 -32.38
N PHE A 955 -31.99 -10.06 -33.28
CA PHE A 955 -31.89 -8.64 -33.01
C PHE A 955 -32.88 -8.17 -31.92
N GLN A 956 -34.11 -8.71 -31.91
CA GLN A 956 -35.09 -8.42 -30.87
C GLN A 956 -34.69 -8.99 -29.49
N GLU A 957 -34.13 -10.20 -29.44
CA GLU A 957 -33.56 -10.78 -28.21
C GLU A 957 -32.41 -9.90 -27.67
N TYR A 958 -31.52 -9.45 -28.55
CA TYR A 958 -30.43 -8.53 -28.20
C TYR A 958 -30.95 -7.18 -27.65
N LEU A 959 -31.97 -6.57 -28.29
CA LEU A 959 -32.56 -5.31 -27.81
C LEU A 959 -33.25 -5.47 -26.44
N ALA A 960 -33.89 -6.62 -26.18
CA ALA A 960 -34.49 -6.92 -24.88
C ALA A 960 -33.43 -7.05 -23.78
N LEU A 961 -32.30 -7.71 -24.08
CA LEU A 961 -31.16 -7.82 -23.16
C LEU A 961 -30.51 -6.47 -22.87
N GLU A 962 -30.32 -5.62 -23.90
CA GLU A 962 -29.80 -4.25 -23.72
C GLU A 962 -30.74 -3.42 -22.82
N ALA A 963 -32.06 -3.50 -23.04
CA ALA A 963 -33.05 -2.80 -22.22
C ALA A 963 -32.99 -3.22 -20.73
N GLN A 964 -32.91 -4.53 -20.46
CA GLN A 964 -32.81 -5.04 -19.09
C GLN A 964 -31.54 -4.55 -18.36
N GLN A 965 -30.40 -4.51 -19.06
CA GLN A 965 -29.15 -3.97 -18.50
C GLN A 965 -29.25 -2.48 -18.18
N LEU A 966 -29.91 -1.69 -19.05
CA LEU A 966 -30.09 -0.25 -18.84
C LEU A 966 -30.99 0.08 -17.65
N ASP A 967 -32.04 -0.70 -17.40
CA ASP A 967 -32.93 -0.47 -16.27
C ASP A 967 -32.28 -0.89 -14.94
N ALA A 968 -31.55 -2.02 -14.93
CA ALA A 968 -30.69 -2.39 -13.80
C ALA A 968 -29.63 -1.31 -13.48
N LYS A 969 -29.04 -0.69 -14.52
CA LYS A 969 -28.06 0.41 -14.39
C LYS A 969 -28.69 1.69 -13.80
N LYS A 970 -29.92 2.03 -14.17
CA LYS A 970 -30.68 3.15 -13.55
C LYS A 970 -30.94 2.89 -12.06
N GLU A 971 -31.36 1.67 -11.70
CA GLU A 971 -31.57 1.29 -10.30
C GLU A 971 -30.27 1.31 -9.48
N PHE A 972 -29.16 0.86 -10.03
CA PHE A 972 -27.87 0.90 -9.33
C PHE A 972 -27.41 2.35 -9.07
N GLN A 973 -27.53 3.22 -10.07
CA GLN A 973 -27.17 4.64 -9.94
C GLN A 973 -28.06 5.41 -8.97
N SER A 974 -29.35 5.06 -8.84
CA SER A 974 -30.23 5.68 -7.84
C SER A 974 -29.92 5.20 -6.41
N ARG A 975 -29.56 3.92 -6.23
CA ARG A 975 -29.12 3.37 -4.93
C ARG A 975 -27.81 4.02 -4.44
N GLN A 976 -26.80 4.20 -5.31
CA GLN A 976 -25.57 4.94 -4.96
C GLN A 976 -25.85 6.42 -4.61
N LEU A 977 -26.75 7.08 -5.33
CA LEU A 977 -27.14 8.47 -5.05
C LEU A 977 -27.75 8.63 -3.66
N ASN A 978 -28.56 7.66 -3.20
CA ASN A 978 -29.15 7.69 -1.86
C ASN A 978 -28.09 7.44 -0.79
N GLN A 979 -27.27 6.40 -0.92
CA GLN A 979 -26.16 6.13 0.00
C GLN A 979 -25.20 7.33 0.15
N SER A 980 -24.96 8.08 -0.93
CA SER A 980 -24.12 9.29 -0.92
C SER A 980 -24.76 10.49 -0.20
N ARG A 981 -26.08 10.50 -0.02
CA ARG A 981 -26.81 11.52 0.77
C ARG A 981 -26.90 11.09 2.23
N ASP A 982 -27.11 9.80 2.48
CA ASP A 982 -27.23 9.24 3.83
C ASP A 982 -25.89 9.36 4.61
N THR A 983 -24.75 9.14 3.94
CA THR A 983 -23.42 9.34 4.56
C THR A 983 -23.11 10.80 4.89
N LEU A 984 -23.57 11.75 4.07
CA LEU A 984 -23.43 13.19 4.35
C LEU A 984 -24.29 13.64 5.54
N ASN A 985 -25.48 13.06 5.71
CA ASN A 985 -26.33 13.32 6.87
C ASN A 985 -25.75 12.70 8.16
N ALA A 986 -25.09 11.52 8.08
CA ALA A 986 -24.47 10.87 9.23
C ALA A 986 -23.23 11.63 9.75
N SER A 987 -22.48 12.32 8.89
CA SER A 987 -21.26 13.07 9.26
C SER A 987 -21.47 14.41 10.00
N GLY A 988 -22.68 14.66 10.52
CA GLY A 988 -23.08 15.96 11.09
C GLY A 988 -22.61 16.29 12.52
N SER A 989 -21.62 15.57 13.08
CA SER A 989 -21.22 15.72 14.49
C SER A 989 -19.70 15.63 14.70
N VAL A 990 -19.20 16.47 15.62
CA VAL A 990 -17.81 16.61 16.13
C VAL A 990 -16.84 17.53 15.34
N THR A 991 -16.26 18.48 16.08
CA THR A 991 -15.23 19.50 15.75
C THR A 991 -15.51 20.53 14.65
N GLY A 992 -15.24 21.80 14.96
CA GLY A 992 -15.61 22.95 14.14
C GLY A 992 -14.48 23.53 13.28
N SER A 993 -14.39 23.10 12.03
CA SER A 993 -13.59 23.75 10.97
C SER A 993 -14.13 23.50 9.55
N SER A 994 -15.37 22.99 9.43
CA SER A 994 -15.84 22.20 8.27
C SER A 994 -16.85 22.88 7.33
N GLN A 995 -17.12 24.18 7.46
CA GLN A 995 -18.12 24.90 6.65
C GLN A 995 -17.84 24.91 5.11
N GLY A 996 -16.64 24.53 4.67
CA GLY A 996 -16.30 24.46 3.24
C GLY A 996 -16.93 23.29 2.46
N LEU A 997 -17.31 22.19 3.12
CA LEU A 997 -17.62 20.92 2.43
C LEU A 997 -19.05 20.82 1.89
N ALA A 998 -20.06 21.26 2.66
CA ALA A 998 -21.47 21.11 2.29
C ALA A 998 -21.85 21.83 0.97
N GLY A 999 -21.16 22.93 0.65
CA GLY A 999 -21.40 23.70 -0.57
C GLY A 999 -20.98 22.99 -1.87
N SER A 1000 -20.06 22.02 -1.81
CA SER A 1000 -19.51 21.38 -3.01
C SER A 1000 -20.44 20.31 -3.59
N VAL A 1001 -21.10 19.53 -2.75
CA VAL A 1001 -21.92 18.38 -3.20
C VAL A 1001 -23.24 18.81 -3.82
N ASN A 1002 -23.87 19.88 -3.32
CA ASN A 1002 -25.12 20.39 -3.94
C ASN A 1002 -24.90 20.92 -5.37
N ASN A 1003 -23.68 21.34 -5.73
CA ASN A 1003 -23.34 21.72 -7.11
C ASN A 1003 -23.11 20.50 -8.02
N LEU A 1004 -22.77 19.33 -7.46
CA LEU A 1004 -22.74 18.04 -8.18
C LEU A 1004 -24.17 17.50 -8.48
N ALA A 1005 -25.16 17.83 -7.65
CA ALA A 1005 -26.56 17.46 -7.90
C ALA A 1005 -27.16 18.24 -9.11
N GLY A 1006 -26.90 19.55 -9.19
CA GLY A 1006 -27.31 20.37 -10.35
C GLY A 1006 -26.61 20.03 -11.67
N LEU A 1007 -25.59 19.15 -11.62
CA LEU A 1007 -24.72 18.77 -12.73
C LEU A 1007 -25.35 17.70 -13.64
N ARG A 1008 -26.22 16.83 -13.11
CA ARG A 1008 -26.75 15.67 -13.84
C ARG A 1008 -27.98 15.95 -14.72
N ASN A 1009 -28.71 17.04 -14.50
CA ASN A 1009 -30.02 17.27 -15.14
C ASN A 1009 -29.97 18.06 -16.47
N SER A 1010 -28.83 18.60 -16.90
CA SER A 1010 -28.72 19.40 -18.13
C SER A 1010 -28.05 18.71 -19.32
N VAL A 1011 -27.44 17.54 -19.12
CA VAL A 1011 -26.80 16.76 -20.19
C VAL A 1011 -27.65 15.53 -20.50
N GLY A 1012 -28.58 15.69 -21.45
CA GLY A 1012 -29.34 14.57 -22.01
C GLY A 1012 -28.42 13.53 -22.64
N SER A 1013 -28.76 12.24 -22.52
CA SER A 1013 -27.91 11.12 -22.92
C SER A 1013 -27.69 11.05 -24.44
N ARG A 1014 -26.67 11.77 -24.94
CA ARG A 1014 -26.18 11.77 -26.32
C ARG A 1014 -24.67 11.47 -26.38
N GLY A 1015 -24.26 10.38 -25.74
CA GLY A 1015 -22.87 9.90 -25.83
C GLY A 1015 -22.55 9.24 -27.17
N LEU A 1016 -21.26 9.04 -27.45
CA LEU A 1016 -20.77 8.17 -28.54
C LEU A 1016 -21.27 6.72 -28.42
N TYR A 1017 -21.78 6.32 -27.24
CA TYR A 1017 -22.37 5.02 -26.94
C TYR A 1017 -23.68 5.16 -26.16
N ALA A 1018 -24.57 6.06 -26.59
CA ALA A 1018 -25.98 5.97 -26.23
C ALA A 1018 -26.56 4.62 -26.71
N SER A 1019 -27.48 4.02 -25.95
CA SER A 1019 -27.98 2.67 -26.25
C SER A 1019 -28.70 2.60 -27.59
N GLN A 1020 -28.66 1.44 -28.25
CA GLN A 1020 -29.34 1.23 -29.53
C GLN A 1020 -30.85 1.43 -29.36
N SER A 1021 -31.39 0.92 -28.26
CA SER A 1021 -32.76 1.15 -27.77
C SER A 1021 -33.13 2.62 -27.48
N SER A 1022 -32.17 3.55 -27.37
CA SER A 1022 -32.45 4.99 -27.25
C SER A 1022 -32.42 5.72 -28.60
N LEU A 1023 -31.47 5.37 -29.48
CA LEU A 1023 -31.35 5.90 -30.84
C LEU A 1023 -32.52 5.45 -31.73
N LEU A 1024 -32.96 4.20 -31.61
CA LEU A 1024 -34.11 3.68 -32.36
C LEU A 1024 -35.44 4.31 -31.89
N LYS A 1025 -35.50 4.84 -30.66
CA LYS A 1025 -36.69 5.52 -30.11
C LYS A 1025 -36.75 7.02 -30.45
N SER A 1026 -35.65 7.67 -30.82
CA SER A 1026 -35.65 9.14 -30.99
C SER A 1026 -36.34 9.65 -32.26
N GLU A 1027 -36.72 8.76 -33.19
CA GLU A 1027 -37.30 9.13 -34.50
C GLU A 1027 -38.57 8.34 -34.87
N GLY A 1028 -39.27 7.76 -33.89
CA GLY A 1028 -40.62 7.21 -34.06
C GLY A 1028 -40.78 5.97 -34.97
N GLY A 1029 -39.69 5.38 -35.46
CA GLY A 1029 -39.73 4.19 -36.31
C GLY A 1029 -39.81 2.87 -35.54
N SER A 1030 -40.39 1.83 -36.17
CA SER A 1030 -40.32 0.47 -35.64
C SER A 1030 -38.88 -0.06 -35.70
N SER A 1031 -38.40 -0.59 -34.58
CA SER A 1031 -37.00 -0.95 -34.35
C SER A 1031 -36.62 -2.31 -34.94
N THR A 1032 -36.77 -2.46 -36.26
CA THR A 1032 -36.42 -3.70 -36.99
C THR A 1032 -34.96 -3.75 -37.41
N PHE A 1033 -34.41 -4.95 -37.56
CA PHE A 1033 -33.05 -5.16 -38.07
C PHE A 1033 -32.90 -4.60 -39.49
N PHE A 1034 -33.95 -4.75 -40.31
CA PHE A 1034 -34.04 -4.13 -41.64
C PHE A 1034 -33.90 -2.59 -41.60
N SER A 1035 -34.56 -1.90 -40.65
CA SER A 1035 -34.48 -0.44 -40.57
C SER A 1035 -33.11 0.05 -40.12
N LEU A 1036 -32.46 -0.67 -39.20
CA LEU A 1036 -31.08 -0.41 -38.77
C LEU A 1036 -30.08 -0.63 -39.92
N LYS A 1037 -30.23 -1.73 -40.68
CA LYS A 1037 -29.36 -2.06 -41.82
C LYS A 1037 -29.47 -1.04 -42.95
N ARG A 1038 -30.69 -0.56 -43.23
CA ARG A 1038 -30.93 0.55 -44.17
C ARG A 1038 -30.23 1.85 -43.71
N ARG A 1039 -30.34 2.21 -42.43
CA ARG A 1039 -29.66 3.39 -41.86
C ARG A 1039 -28.13 3.27 -41.93
N ALA A 1040 -27.57 2.07 -41.76
CA ALA A 1040 -26.15 1.82 -41.96
C ALA A 1040 -25.71 2.15 -43.40
N LEU A 1041 -26.43 1.63 -44.41
CA LEU A 1041 -26.20 1.94 -45.83
C LEU A 1041 -26.32 3.44 -46.14
N GLU A 1042 -27.39 4.09 -45.66
CA GLU A 1042 -27.62 5.52 -45.89
C GLU A 1042 -26.52 6.40 -45.26
N ASN A 1043 -25.96 6.02 -44.11
CA ASN A 1043 -24.84 6.75 -43.51
C ASN A 1043 -23.50 6.44 -44.19
N MET A 1044 -23.27 5.21 -44.68
CA MET A 1044 -22.07 4.87 -45.45
C MET A 1044 -22.01 5.62 -46.79
N ALA A 1045 -23.14 5.75 -47.50
CA ALA A 1045 -23.21 6.53 -48.74
C ALA A 1045 -22.89 8.03 -48.53
N LYS A 1046 -23.30 8.61 -47.39
CA LYS A 1046 -22.93 10.00 -47.02
C LYS A 1046 -21.44 10.13 -46.70
N LEU A 1047 -20.82 9.11 -46.11
CA LEU A 1047 -19.38 9.09 -45.83
C LEU A 1047 -18.54 8.88 -47.09
N GLU A 1048 -19.04 8.13 -48.07
CA GLU A 1048 -18.43 8.01 -49.41
C GLU A 1048 -18.47 9.37 -50.15
N ALA A 1049 -19.57 10.12 -50.03
CA ALA A 1049 -19.69 11.47 -50.59
C ALA A 1049 -18.76 12.52 -49.94
N GLU A 1050 -18.39 12.37 -48.66
CA GLU A 1050 -17.36 13.19 -47.98
C GLU A 1050 -15.94 12.54 -48.05
N GLY A 1051 -15.77 11.49 -48.89
CA GLY A 1051 -14.47 10.88 -49.20
C GLY A 1051 -13.82 10.05 -48.07
N GLN A 1052 -14.59 9.64 -47.06
CA GLN A 1052 -14.08 8.98 -45.85
C GLN A 1052 -14.09 7.44 -45.91
N VAL A 1053 -14.89 6.85 -46.80
CA VAL A 1053 -14.94 5.41 -47.10
C VAL A 1053 -15.09 5.21 -48.60
N THR A 1054 -14.68 4.06 -49.14
CA THR A 1054 -14.88 3.77 -50.57
C THR A 1054 -15.55 2.42 -50.80
N LYS A 1055 -16.58 2.34 -51.64
CA LYS A 1055 -17.24 1.07 -52.01
C LYS A 1055 -16.29 0.14 -52.78
N SER A 1056 -15.29 0.67 -53.48
CA SER A 1056 -14.30 -0.10 -54.24
C SER A 1056 -13.44 -1.04 -53.36
N ASN A 1057 -13.15 -0.67 -52.11
CA ASN A 1057 -12.46 -1.53 -51.14
C ASN A 1057 -13.43 -2.35 -50.27
N GLN A 1058 -14.70 -2.46 -50.66
CA GLN A 1058 -15.75 -3.18 -49.93
C GLN A 1058 -16.01 -2.60 -48.52
N TYR A 1059 -15.74 -1.31 -48.34
CA TYR A 1059 -15.79 -0.54 -47.09
C TYR A 1059 -14.82 -1.03 -46.00
N GLN A 1060 -13.65 -1.53 -46.39
CA GLN A 1060 -12.62 -2.02 -45.46
C GLN A 1060 -12.11 -0.90 -44.52
N ASP A 1061 -12.09 0.37 -44.95
CA ASP A 1061 -11.72 1.54 -44.12
C ASP A 1061 -12.46 1.56 -42.78
N MET A 1062 -13.76 1.24 -42.82
CA MET A 1062 -14.65 1.25 -41.66
C MET A 1062 -14.36 0.05 -40.73
N LEU A 1063 -14.01 -1.11 -41.29
CA LEU A 1063 -13.57 -2.27 -40.51
C LEU A 1063 -12.20 -2.01 -39.85
N ASN A 1064 -11.26 -1.38 -40.57
CA ASN A 1064 -9.94 -1.01 -40.06
C ASN A 1064 -10.06 0.03 -38.93
N SER A 1065 -11.00 0.99 -39.07
CA SER A 1065 -11.29 1.97 -38.01
C SER A 1065 -11.96 1.34 -36.78
N ILE A 1066 -12.85 0.36 -36.95
CA ILE A 1066 -13.42 -0.43 -35.84
C ILE A 1066 -12.35 -1.30 -35.17
N ALA A 1067 -11.39 -1.84 -35.93
CA ALA A 1067 -10.24 -2.56 -35.41
C ALA A 1067 -9.31 -1.67 -34.57
N LYS A 1068 -9.00 -0.46 -35.07
CA LYS A 1068 -8.23 0.54 -34.31
C LYS A 1068 -8.97 0.90 -33.01
N ASP A 1069 -10.28 1.08 -33.03
CA ASP A 1069 -11.07 1.31 -31.81
C ASP A 1069 -10.98 0.14 -30.81
N MET A 1070 -11.07 -1.12 -31.26
CA MET A 1070 -10.93 -2.31 -30.39
C MET A 1070 -9.57 -2.33 -29.68
N LEU A 1071 -8.50 -2.15 -30.46
CA LEU A 1071 -7.13 -2.14 -29.96
C LEU A 1071 -6.90 -0.96 -29.02
N THR A 1072 -7.33 0.24 -29.41
CA THR A 1072 -7.21 1.47 -28.61
C THR A 1072 -8.02 1.37 -27.31
N LYS A 1073 -9.23 0.82 -27.31
CA LYS A 1073 -10.02 0.63 -26.08
C LYS A 1073 -9.39 -0.43 -25.16
N SER A 1074 -8.85 -1.52 -25.72
CA SER A 1074 -8.11 -2.52 -24.94
C SER A 1074 -6.82 -1.94 -24.32
N ARG A 1075 -6.06 -1.15 -25.09
CA ARG A 1075 -4.90 -0.39 -24.61
C ARG A 1075 -5.31 0.59 -23.50
N ARG A 1076 -6.40 1.36 -23.69
CA ARG A 1076 -6.96 2.29 -22.68
C ARG A 1076 -7.34 1.56 -21.38
N ARG A 1077 -8.04 0.41 -21.42
CA ARG A 1077 -8.33 -0.42 -20.23
C ARG A 1077 -7.05 -0.84 -19.49
N SER A 1078 -6.05 -1.35 -20.21
CA SER A 1078 -4.77 -1.77 -19.60
C SER A 1078 -4.02 -0.59 -18.98
N ARG A 1079 -4.01 0.55 -19.67
CA ARG A 1079 -3.38 1.80 -19.21
C ARG A 1079 -4.06 2.39 -17.99
N ARG A 1080 -5.40 2.51 -18.00
CA ARG A 1080 -6.21 3.03 -16.89
C ARG A 1080 -5.94 2.27 -15.59
N ARG A 1081 -5.72 0.96 -15.67
CA ARG A 1081 -5.33 0.13 -14.51
C ARG A 1081 -3.92 0.40 -13.98
N LYS A 1082 -2.95 0.71 -14.85
CA LYS A 1082 -1.64 1.21 -14.41
C LYS A 1082 -1.75 2.58 -13.76
N GLU A 1083 -2.55 3.47 -14.35
CA GLU A 1083 -2.79 4.83 -13.87
C GLU A 1083 -3.49 4.84 -12.50
N LEU A 1084 -4.52 4.00 -12.29
CA LEU A 1084 -5.15 3.80 -10.98
C LEU A 1084 -4.17 3.35 -9.89
N LEU A 1085 -3.19 2.51 -10.23
CA LEU A 1085 -2.15 2.07 -9.29
C LEU A 1085 -1.14 3.19 -8.99
N SER A 1086 -0.69 3.90 -10.02
CA SER A 1086 0.22 5.06 -9.87
C SER A 1086 -0.43 6.16 -9.04
N LEU A 1087 -1.63 6.64 -9.40
CA LEU A 1087 -2.35 7.68 -8.66
C LEU A 1087 -2.61 7.34 -7.20
N ARG A 1088 -2.87 6.05 -6.87
CA ARG A 1088 -3.04 5.60 -5.47
C ARG A 1088 -1.72 5.61 -4.70
N ASN A 1089 -0.61 5.23 -5.33
CA ASN A 1089 0.72 5.35 -4.73
C ASN A 1089 1.11 6.82 -4.55
N THR A 1090 0.91 7.67 -5.57
CA THR A 1090 1.13 9.12 -5.49
C THR A 1090 0.32 9.76 -4.38
N LEU A 1091 -0.97 9.42 -4.24
CA LEU A 1091 -1.82 9.92 -3.17
C LEU A 1091 -1.27 9.53 -1.78
N LYS A 1092 -0.90 8.26 -1.59
CA LYS A 1092 -0.30 7.78 -0.35
C LYS A 1092 0.97 8.55 0.02
N ASN A 1093 1.88 8.75 -0.94
CA ASN A 1093 3.10 9.53 -0.73
C ASN A 1093 2.79 10.97 -0.27
N LEU A 1094 1.81 11.61 -0.93
CA LEU A 1094 1.42 12.99 -0.62
C LEU A 1094 0.77 13.11 0.77
N GLU A 1095 0.05 12.08 1.22
CA GLU A 1095 -0.54 12.05 2.57
C GLU A 1095 0.51 11.76 3.65
N GLU A 1096 1.48 10.88 3.40
CA GLU A 1096 2.65 10.68 4.27
C GLU A 1096 3.50 11.97 4.37
N LYS A 1097 3.63 12.71 3.27
CA LYS A 1097 4.28 14.03 3.24
C LYS A 1097 3.48 15.10 3.99
N ALA A 1098 2.15 15.12 3.86
CA ALA A 1098 1.30 16.08 4.57
C ALA A 1098 1.46 15.97 6.09
N VAL A 1099 1.37 14.74 6.62
CA VAL A 1099 1.56 14.46 8.06
C VAL A 1099 2.93 14.91 8.53
N TYR A 1100 4.00 14.64 7.77
CA TYR A 1100 5.34 15.11 8.14
C TYR A 1100 5.47 16.64 8.16
N LEU A 1101 4.90 17.34 7.18
CA LEU A 1101 4.96 18.81 7.14
C LEU A 1101 4.17 19.42 8.32
N GLU A 1102 3.06 18.80 8.73
CA GLU A 1102 2.33 19.19 9.95
C GLU A 1102 3.12 18.89 11.23
N ASP A 1103 3.78 17.72 11.35
CA ASP A 1103 4.64 17.38 12.49
C ASP A 1103 5.90 18.27 12.56
N GLN A 1104 6.53 18.62 11.44
CA GLN A 1104 7.65 19.56 11.38
C GLN A 1104 7.18 20.97 11.78
N LYS A 1105 6.03 21.42 11.25
CA LYS A 1105 5.41 22.72 11.60
C LYS A 1105 5.10 22.77 13.09
N LYS A 1106 4.58 21.68 13.66
CA LYS A 1106 4.35 21.54 15.11
C LYS A 1106 5.65 21.58 15.88
N SER A 1107 6.66 20.78 15.51
CA SER A 1107 7.99 20.77 16.11
C SER A 1107 8.64 22.16 16.13
N TYR A 1108 8.46 22.96 15.07
CA TYR A 1108 8.91 24.35 15.02
C TYR A 1108 8.13 25.28 15.98
N HIS A 1109 6.81 25.11 16.12
CA HIS A 1109 6.03 25.85 17.13
C HIS A 1109 6.37 25.41 18.56
N ASP A 1110 6.64 24.12 18.78
CA ASP A 1110 7.08 23.55 20.05
C ASP A 1110 8.49 24.04 20.40
N TYR A 1111 9.40 24.16 19.43
CA TYR A 1111 10.73 24.77 19.61
C TYR A 1111 10.64 26.27 19.94
N ILE A 1112 9.88 27.04 19.16
CA ILE A 1112 9.69 28.49 19.40
C ILE A 1112 9.06 28.71 20.79
N SER A 1113 8.05 27.91 21.17
CA SER A 1113 7.43 28.01 22.50
C SER A 1113 8.31 27.44 23.63
N ALA A 1114 9.18 26.47 23.37
CA ALA A 1114 10.21 26.02 24.30
C ALA A 1114 11.23 27.13 24.58
N CYS A 1115 11.75 27.82 23.56
CA CYS A 1115 12.63 28.98 23.75
C CYS A 1115 11.93 30.09 24.55
N MET A 1116 10.68 30.42 24.19
CA MET A 1116 9.86 31.41 24.92
C MET A 1116 9.54 31.02 26.37
N SER A 1117 9.53 29.73 26.71
CA SER A 1117 9.23 29.25 28.07
C SER A 1117 10.47 28.92 28.91
N GLN A 1118 11.64 28.66 28.30
CA GLN A 1118 12.92 28.55 28.99
C GLN A 1118 13.38 29.88 29.59
N LEU A 1119 13.04 31.00 28.94
CA LEU A 1119 13.06 32.36 29.52
C LEU A 1119 12.23 32.51 30.82
N GLY A 1120 11.34 31.56 31.11
CA GLY A 1120 10.35 31.67 32.18
C GLY A 1120 10.82 31.26 33.58
N ASN A 1121 11.47 30.11 33.78
CA ASN A 1121 11.73 29.61 35.15
C ASN A 1121 12.69 28.40 35.29
N LYS A 1122 13.71 28.52 36.17
CA LYS A 1122 14.03 27.60 37.31
C LYS A 1122 15.31 28.00 38.06
N LYS A 1123 15.57 27.36 39.21
CA LYS A 1123 16.76 27.50 40.09
C LYS A 1123 17.25 26.11 40.54
N HIS A 1124 18.54 25.82 40.43
CA HIS A 1124 19.20 24.68 41.11
C HIS A 1124 20.19 25.17 42.18
N LYS A 1125 20.44 24.35 43.21
CA LYS A 1125 21.32 24.67 44.35
C LYS A 1125 22.66 23.94 44.23
N GLY A 1126 23.75 24.69 44.00
CA GLY A 1126 25.12 24.17 44.01
C GLY A 1126 25.72 23.99 45.42
N LYS A 1127 26.81 23.22 45.52
CA LYS A 1127 27.51 22.92 46.80
C LYS A 1127 28.45 24.06 47.24
N ARG A 1128 28.61 24.24 48.56
CA ARG A 1128 29.48 25.28 49.16
C ARG A 1128 30.97 24.89 49.07
N PRO A 1129 31.89 25.84 48.80
CA PRO A 1129 33.34 25.58 48.77
C PRO A 1129 33.99 25.60 50.16
N LEU A 1130 35.19 25.00 50.23
CA LEU A 1130 36.01 24.90 51.45
C LEU A 1130 36.61 26.26 51.85
N PRO A 1131 36.75 26.55 53.17
CA PRO A 1131 37.43 27.75 53.66
C PRO A 1131 38.89 27.83 53.20
N PHE A 1132 39.49 29.02 53.34
CA PHE A 1132 40.87 29.36 52.93
C PHE A 1132 41.17 29.33 51.42
N THR A 1133 40.29 28.81 50.57
CA THR A 1133 40.43 28.91 49.11
C THR A 1133 40.20 30.35 48.63
N ARG A 1134 40.90 30.77 47.55
CA ARG A 1134 40.61 32.05 46.85
C ARG A 1134 39.13 32.14 46.44
N GLN A 1135 38.55 31.00 46.07
CA GLN A 1135 37.13 30.84 45.75
C GLN A 1135 36.20 31.16 46.93
N TYR A 1136 36.53 30.71 48.14
CA TYR A 1136 35.78 31.02 49.35
C TYR A 1136 35.91 32.49 49.76
N ALA A 1137 37.10 33.09 49.63
CA ALA A 1137 37.28 34.53 49.81
C ALA A 1137 36.42 35.34 48.82
N HIS A 1138 36.36 34.90 47.56
CA HIS A 1138 35.53 35.52 46.52
C HIS A 1138 34.02 35.41 46.87
N GLN A 1139 33.52 34.22 47.18
CA GLN A 1139 32.12 34.04 47.57
C GLN A 1139 31.75 34.79 48.86
N ARG A 1140 32.66 34.93 49.83
CA ARG A 1140 32.44 35.73 51.03
C ARG A 1140 32.38 37.24 50.73
N ALA A 1141 33.13 37.73 49.73
CA ALA A 1141 33.03 39.11 49.25
C ALA A 1141 31.74 39.38 48.47
N LEU A 1142 31.31 38.43 47.62
CA LEU A 1142 30.02 38.48 46.92
C LEU A 1142 28.84 38.47 47.93
N ALA A 1143 28.91 37.62 48.97
CA ALA A 1143 27.92 37.60 50.04
C ALA A 1143 27.87 38.92 50.84
N LYS A 1144 29.02 39.55 51.12
CA LYS A 1144 29.07 40.87 51.80
C LYS A 1144 28.53 42.02 50.93
N SER A 1145 28.51 41.86 49.61
CA SER A 1145 28.03 42.87 48.65
C SER A 1145 26.63 42.58 48.07
N GLY A 1146 25.95 41.54 48.56
CA GLY A 1146 24.58 41.15 48.15
C GLY A 1146 24.45 40.55 46.74
N LYS A 1147 25.50 40.60 45.92
CA LYS A 1147 25.50 40.14 44.52
C LYS A 1147 26.11 38.74 44.42
N VAL A 1148 25.36 37.72 44.81
CA VAL A 1148 25.77 36.30 44.70
C VAL A 1148 25.09 35.64 43.50
N PRO A 1149 25.84 35.27 42.43
CA PRO A 1149 25.23 34.73 41.22
C PRO A 1149 24.51 33.39 41.41
N LYS A 1150 23.39 33.20 40.70
CA LYS A 1150 22.41 32.11 40.86
C LYS A 1150 23.01 30.70 40.71
N PHE A 1151 23.94 30.51 39.76
CA PHE A 1151 24.68 29.27 39.53
C PHE A 1151 26.15 29.34 40.01
N GLY A 1152 26.52 30.44 40.67
CA GLY A 1152 27.83 30.64 41.29
C GLY A 1152 28.79 31.46 40.42
N SER A 1153 29.99 31.66 40.97
CA SER A 1153 31.07 32.42 40.33
C SER A 1153 32.43 31.87 40.72
N PHE A 1154 33.25 31.52 39.73
CA PHE A 1154 34.55 30.88 39.87
C PHE A 1154 35.67 31.80 39.36
N LYS A 1155 36.74 31.96 40.14
CA LYS A 1155 37.86 32.85 39.81
C LYS A 1155 39.15 32.08 39.52
N TYR A 1156 39.71 32.29 38.33
CA TYR A 1156 40.92 31.67 37.81
C TYR A 1156 41.99 32.73 37.50
N THR A 1157 43.26 32.32 37.36
CA THR A 1157 44.29 33.17 36.70
C THR A 1157 44.46 32.77 35.24
N ALA A 1158 44.88 33.69 34.38
CA ALA A 1158 45.23 33.37 32.99
C ALA A 1158 46.33 32.29 32.94
N ALA A 1159 47.29 32.33 33.85
CA ALA A 1159 48.34 31.30 33.96
C ALA A 1159 47.80 29.91 34.35
N GLU A 1160 46.70 29.82 35.09
CA GLU A 1160 46.03 28.55 35.41
C GLU A 1160 45.21 28.03 34.22
N LEU A 1161 44.53 28.91 33.48
CA LEU A 1161 43.80 28.53 32.26
C LEU A 1161 44.75 28.08 31.14
N HIS A 1162 45.89 28.76 30.99
CA HIS A 1162 46.95 28.41 30.03
C HIS A 1162 47.59 27.05 30.38
N ARG A 1163 47.90 26.80 31.67
CA ARG A 1163 48.41 25.48 32.11
C ARG A 1163 47.40 24.34 31.91
N LYS A 1164 46.11 24.63 31.81
CA LYS A 1164 45.05 23.66 31.48
C LYS A 1164 44.78 23.52 29.97
N GLY A 1165 45.50 24.26 29.12
CA GLY A 1165 45.28 24.28 27.67
C GLY A 1165 44.03 25.04 27.21
N VAL A 1166 43.26 25.61 28.14
CA VAL A 1166 42.02 26.35 27.82
C VAL A 1166 42.35 27.71 27.19
N LEU A 1167 43.31 28.44 27.75
CA LEU A 1167 43.84 29.66 27.14
C LEU A 1167 45.05 29.31 26.25
N ILE A 1168 45.01 29.70 24.99
CA ILE A 1168 46.10 29.46 24.02
C ILE A 1168 47.04 30.68 23.98
N SER A 1169 46.50 31.87 23.73
CA SER A 1169 47.25 33.14 23.77
C SER A 1169 46.39 34.29 24.30
N LEU A 1170 47.07 35.32 24.80
CA LEU A 1170 46.54 36.66 24.93
C LEU A 1170 47.37 37.57 24.03
N ASP A 1171 46.70 38.29 23.14
CA ASP A 1171 47.36 39.27 22.28
C ASP A 1171 47.96 40.39 23.15
N ASP A 1172 49.10 40.95 22.73
CA ASP A 1172 49.96 41.91 23.45
C ASP A 1172 50.45 41.53 24.87
N VAL A 1173 50.18 40.33 25.38
CA VAL A 1173 50.60 39.89 26.73
C VAL A 1173 51.55 38.68 26.68
N SER A 1174 52.81 38.90 27.07
CA SER A 1174 53.77 37.80 27.28
C SER A 1174 53.31 36.83 28.38
N PRO A 1175 53.44 35.49 28.21
CA PRO A 1175 53.02 34.47 29.18
C PRO A 1175 53.53 34.65 30.62
N GLY A 1176 54.69 35.29 30.81
CA GLY A 1176 55.21 35.61 32.15
C GLY A 1176 54.29 36.53 32.97
N LYS A 1177 53.47 37.36 32.31
CA LYS A 1177 52.50 38.26 32.96
C LYS A 1177 51.15 37.59 33.24
N TYR A 1178 50.87 36.40 32.72
CA TYR A 1178 49.57 35.70 32.90
C TYR A 1178 49.22 35.40 34.38
N GLY A 1179 50.19 35.47 35.31
CA GLY A 1179 49.93 35.36 36.75
C GLY A 1179 49.23 36.59 37.36
N GLN A 1180 49.31 37.76 36.72
CA GLN A 1180 48.78 39.04 37.18
C GLN A 1180 47.33 39.30 36.69
N ILE A 1181 46.84 38.44 35.80
CA ILE A 1181 45.51 38.53 35.18
C ILE A 1181 44.59 37.50 35.81
N THR A 1182 43.43 37.94 36.30
CA THR A 1182 42.40 37.04 36.83
C THR A 1182 41.13 37.14 36.01
N LEU A 1183 40.63 36.00 35.52
CA LEU A 1183 39.31 35.90 34.89
C LEU A 1183 38.33 35.33 35.91
N THR A 1184 37.15 35.94 35.98
CA THR A 1184 36.07 35.56 36.88
C THR A 1184 34.88 35.13 36.02
N ILE A 1185 34.54 33.85 36.06
CA ILE A 1185 33.42 33.28 35.30
C ILE A 1185 32.24 33.13 36.26
N SER A 1186 31.15 33.81 35.99
CA SER A 1186 29.92 33.85 36.80
C SER A 1186 28.72 33.40 35.97
N SER A 1187 27.72 32.78 36.59
CA SER A 1187 26.50 32.42 35.90
C SER A 1187 25.28 32.74 36.75
N ASP A 1188 24.35 33.49 36.14
CA ASP A 1188 23.05 33.85 36.71
C ASP A 1188 21.89 33.15 35.98
N GLU A 1189 22.12 32.57 34.80
CA GLU A 1189 21.14 31.79 34.06
C GLU A 1189 21.79 30.52 33.50
N ALA A 1190 21.02 29.43 33.41
CA ALA A 1190 21.56 28.12 33.06
C ALA A 1190 22.04 28.16 31.61
N GLY A 1191 23.34 27.94 31.39
CA GLY A 1191 23.95 28.08 30.07
C GLY A 1191 24.30 29.53 29.67
N ILE A 1192 24.26 30.50 30.59
CA ILE A 1192 24.81 31.85 30.36
C ILE A 1192 25.93 32.13 31.36
N PHE A 1193 27.12 32.47 30.85
CA PHE A 1193 28.34 32.72 31.60
C PHE A 1193 28.85 34.15 31.37
N ASN A 1194 28.76 34.99 32.39
CA ASN A 1194 29.36 36.32 32.43
C ASN A 1194 30.83 36.22 32.82
N ILE A 1195 31.73 36.63 31.92
CA ILE A 1195 33.19 36.67 32.14
C ILE A 1195 33.61 38.11 32.45
N GLU A 1196 34.24 38.31 33.61
CA GLU A 1196 34.90 39.55 34.00
C GLU A 1196 36.42 39.36 34.07
N ALA A 1197 37.17 40.14 33.29
CA ALA A 1197 38.62 40.24 33.40
C ALA A 1197 39.05 41.29 34.46
N ALA A 1198 40.13 41.01 35.17
CA ALA A 1198 40.78 41.99 36.05
C ALA A 1198 42.31 41.88 36.01
N PHE A 1199 42.96 43.03 35.84
CA PHE A 1199 44.41 43.20 35.70
C PHE A 1199 44.95 43.92 36.95
N PHE A 1200 45.91 43.31 37.67
CA PHE A 1200 46.36 43.79 38.99
C PHE A 1200 45.24 44.03 40.04
N GLY A 1201 44.06 43.42 39.83
CA GLY A 1201 42.88 43.61 40.68
C GLY A 1201 41.94 44.74 40.26
N VAL A 1202 42.35 45.61 39.33
CA VAL A 1202 41.45 46.55 38.64
C VAL A 1202 40.59 45.75 37.67
N LYS A 1203 39.26 45.88 37.76
CA LYS A 1203 38.35 45.27 36.76
C LYS A 1203 38.40 46.07 35.46
N MET A 1204 38.38 45.37 34.33
CA MET A 1204 38.07 46.01 33.04
C MET A 1204 36.59 46.41 33.01
N GLN A 1205 36.24 47.42 32.21
CA GLN A 1205 34.85 47.90 32.11
C GLN A 1205 33.98 46.89 31.38
N ASP A 1206 34.52 46.27 30.33
CA ASP A 1206 33.82 45.30 29.50
C ASP A 1206 33.60 43.98 30.24
N LYS A 1207 32.35 43.53 30.16
CA LYS A 1207 31.92 42.21 30.60
C LYS A 1207 31.38 41.48 29.39
N MET A 1208 31.88 40.29 29.17
CA MET A 1208 31.45 39.50 28.03
C MET A 1208 30.50 38.39 28.51
N GLU A 1209 29.28 38.42 27.99
CA GLU A 1209 28.32 37.34 28.13
C GLU A 1209 28.67 36.23 27.13
N LEU A 1210 28.69 34.99 27.59
CA LEU A 1210 29.06 33.80 26.81
C LEU A 1210 28.01 32.72 27.01
N ARG A 1211 27.22 32.36 25.99
CA ARG A 1211 26.19 31.32 26.12
C ARG A 1211 26.70 29.96 25.71
N LEU A 1212 26.25 28.92 26.42
CA LEU A 1212 26.55 27.53 26.14
C LEU A 1212 26.00 27.10 24.77
N GLU A 1213 24.88 27.67 24.35
CA GLU A 1213 24.34 27.53 22.98
C GLU A 1213 25.38 27.94 21.93
N ASP A 1214 26.05 29.07 22.14
CA ASP A 1214 27.00 29.66 21.19
C ASP A 1214 28.26 28.79 21.11
N LEU A 1215 28.72 28.27 22.26
CA LEU A 1215 29.83 27.33 22.34
C LEU A 1215 29.49 25.99 21.66
N LEU A 1216 28.27 25.48 21.86
CA LEU A 1216 27.83 24.22 21.24
C LEU A 1216 27.59 24.38 19.74
N ALA A 1217 27.14 25.55 19.28
CA ALA A 1217 27.04 25.90 17.86
C ALA A 1217 28.43 25.99 17.21
N ALA A 1218 29.39 26.67 17.84
CA ALA A 1218 30.78 26.70 17.38
C ALA A 1218 31.40 25.29 17.35
N GLN A 1219 31.10 24.44 18.33
CA GLN A 1219 31.57 23.05 18.38
C GLN A 1219 30.94 22.19 17.27
N TYR A 1220 29.65 22.36 17.01
CA TYR A 1220 28.94 21.74 15.88
C TYR A 1220 29.50 22.19 14.52
N ASN A 1221 29.97 23.44 14.42
CA ASN A 1221 30.65 23.99 13.25
C ASN A 1221 32.14 23.54 13.13
N ASN A 1222 32.62 22.68 14.03
CA ASN A 1222 34.02 22.22 14.12
C ASN A 1222 35.06 23.34 14.40
N GLU A 1223 34.67 24.42 15.07
CA GLU A 1223 35.63 25.42 15.56
C GLU A 1223 36.41 24.88 16.76
N THR A 1224 37.75 24.82 16.66
CA THR A 1224 38.60 24.35 17.77
C THR A 1224 39.10 25.49 18.66
N VAL A 1225 39.10 26.72 18.15
CA VAL A 1225 39.61 27.93 18.81
C VAL A 1225 38.63 29.08 18.62
N ILE A 1226 38.21 29.71 19.71
CA ILE A 1226 37.41 30.93 19.71
C ILE A 1226 38.23 32.11 20.26
N THR A 1227 37.90 33.34 19.87
CA THR A 1227 38.52 34.56 20.41
C THR A 1227 37.54 35.27 21.32
N LEU A 1228 37.94 35.54 22.56
CA LEU A 1228 37.11 36.16 23.60
C LEU A 1228 37.75 37.49 24.06
N MET A 1229 36.93 38.47 24.44
CA MET A 1229 37.34 39.78 24.99
C MET A 1229 38.55 40.42 24.28
N GLU A 1230 38.39 40.76 23.00
CA GLU A 1230 39.35 41.53 22.18
C GLU A 1230 40.83 41.07 22.26
N GLY A 1231 41.08 39.75 22.31
CA GLY A 1231 42.43 39.21 22.14
C GLY A 1231 42.76 37.90 22.87
N ALA A 1232 41.81 37.25 23.54
CA ALA A 1232 42.05 35.96 24.22
C ALA A 1232 41.67 34.77 23.33
N LYS A 1233 42.65 34.14 22.67
CA LYS A 1233 42.44 32.89 21.92
C LYS A 1233 42.31 31.71 22.87
N ILE A 1234 41.19 31.00 22.82
CA ILE A 1234 40.79 29.97 23.79
C ILE A 1234 40.36 28.69 23.06
N ASN A 1235 40.82 27.52 23.51
CA ASN A 1235 40.41 26.22 22.96
C ASN A 1235 38.95 25.94 23.35
N LEU A 1236 38.09 25.72 22.37
CA LEU A 1236 36.65 25.57 22.57
C LEU A 1236 36.30 24.27 23.33
N ASN A 1237 36.86 23.14 22.90
CA ASN A 1237 36.58 21.82 23.49
C ASN A 1237 36.96 21.77 24.98
N LEU A 1238 38.15 22.29 25.32
CA LEU A 1238 38.65 22.37 26.69
C LEU A 1238 37.92 23.44 27.52
N LEU A 1239 37.39 24.50 26.91
CA LEU A 1239 36.51 25.47 27.59
C LEU A 1239 35.16 24.83 27.94
N ILE A 1240 34.50 24.17 26.99
CA ILE A 1240 33.22 23.45 27.23
C ILE A 1240 33.42 22.39 28.31
N PHE A 1241 34.52 21.64 28.27
CA PHE A 1241 34.87 20.67 29.32
C PHE A 1241 35.17 21.31 30.69
N LEU A 1242 35.76 22.52 30.73
CA LEU A 1242 35.97 23.27 31.97
C LEU A 1242 34.64 23.75 32.58
N LEU A 1243 33.70 24.20 31.74
CA LEU A 1243 32.38 24.71 32.14
C LEU A 1243 31.46 23.58 32.61
N ASN A 1244 31.36 22.49 31.85
CA ASN A 1244 30.52 21.32 32.18
C ASN A 1244 31.00 20.52 33.42
N LYS A 1245 32.16 20.88 33.99
CA LYS A 1245 32.80 20.22 35.14
C LYS A 1245 32.62 21.00 36.46
N LYS A 1246 31.74 22.00 36.51
CA LYS A 1246 31.65 22.97 37.61
C LYS A 1246 30.26 23.22 38.18
#